data_AF-A0A6B1FMS2-F1
#
_entry.id   AF-A0A6B1FMS2-F1
#
_cell.length_a   1.000
_cell.length_b   1.000
_cell.length_c   1.000
_cell.angle_alpha   90.00
_cell.angle_beta   90.00
_cell.angle_gamma   90.00
#
_symmetry.space_group_name_H-M   'P 1'
#
loop_
_entity.id
_entity.type
_entity.pdbx_description
1 polymer ?
#
loop_
_entity_poly.entity_id
_entity_poly.type
_entity_poly.pdbx_seq_one_letter_code
_entity_poly.pdbx_strand_id
1 'polypeptide(L)'
;MTLKHHLRLMMKILTVTIVAMFAITLTSSAFAQTDDKMMMMDSTPLSGTITIGGLFPLTGDISSIGIQMQAASELAVEDFNAYLEEEGAQWRFVLSSEDTATNPAIALEKIQALYARGISNIIGPITSGNTLNVKDYADSNDMLIMSCCSTAPNLAISGDSIYRFVPDDENQGNALGNLLTRDDIKAMVPVWRGDPYGDGLREAAAANFESRGGEAHPGVRYAPDTPELSLEAALLAKYVQEMADEHGTENVAVFVIAFDEIARLIQSASQHPILRDVSWYGTESTADSDELINDRIVSEFADTVGYTAMQLLPSPGPERERIQDQLTEELGTTPNVFAYQAYDSVWVLGKAIMKANSADSAYIKSVLYDVAATYSGATGSTALNDAGDLAVANYQVVKVEDGAWIQKDKYSAARDLLIPSTQPEEDVTIGSIYPLTGDLSARGPHRLASSQLGVADFNSFLTSLDIDWKLKLVSEDSETKATVAFDKAQVLKTRGIDVIIGIPASGNVLQVKSYTDTNNMLVLSCCSTSPTLAIPNDSIFRVAPDDATQARALAKLMETSGIEHLAIIHRGDDYADTLAEYTAENFMKFGNAEEPIRYIETSEYSSSVSLLADTVQELVDAHGADKVAVLMISFDESVNIVQTAASYPILDDVRWFGAETHVGVSFFADDAIADEFINSVDFTALFVSDEGNEGDVTERITQHIRDKFGADPASYVKQAYDAAWLIGLSILVSGSDDTSVLKETLPIVASTYSGALISTEMNENGDLLPLDLAIWQVIDSEWVEQGTYSLSTGTIIPK
;
A
#
# COMPACT_ATOMS: atom_id res chain seq x y z
N MET A 1 10.00 -8.35 41.45
CA MET A 1 8.97 -9.34 41.05
C MET A 1 8.31 -8.79 39.78
N THR A 2 9.10 -8.66 38.71
CA THR A 2 9.31 -9.61 37.59
C THR A 2 8.16 -9.48 36.58
N LEU A 3 8.15 -8.52 35.63
CA LEU A 3 9.08 -8.28 34.50
C LEU A 3 9.65 -9.52 33.77
N LYS A 4 9.42 -10.74 34.30
CA LYS A 4 9.80 -12.02 33.66
C LYS A 4 8.59 -12.78 33.08
N HIS A 5 7.41 -12.16 33.03
CA HIS A 5 6.21 -12.77 32.43
C HIS A 5 5.78 -12.12 31.11
N HIS A 6 6.13 -10.86 30.83
CA HIS A 6 5.88 -10.27 29.50
C HIS A 6 7.00 -10.53 28.48
N LEU A 7 8.24 -10.77 28.91
CA LEU A 7 9.34 -11.16 28.02
C LEU A 7 9.32 -12.63 27.53
N ARG A 8 8.35 -13.44 27.94
CA ARG A 8 8.23 -14.85 27.51
C ARG A 8 7.14 -15.10 26.47
N LEU A 9 6.37 -14.06 26.10
CA LEU A 9 5.33 -14.17 25.08
C LEU A 9 5.72 -13.50 23.75
N MET A 10 6.64 -12.52 23.75
CA MET A 10 7.13 -11.84 22.54
C MET A 10 8.34 -12.53 21.86
N MET A 11 8.82 -13.66 22.38
CA MET A 11 10.07 -14.30 21.93
C MET A 11 9.85 -15.74 21.44
N LYS A 12 8.77 -15.94 20.67
CA LYS A 12 8.46 -17.20 19.97
C LYS A 12 7.97 -17.03 18.53
N ILE A 13 8.00 -15.82 18.00
CA ILE A 13 7.64 -15.53 16.60
C ILE A 13 8.78 -14.67 16.05
N LEU A 14 9.91 -15.29 15.72
CA LEU A 14 10.86 -14.79 14.73
C LEU A 14 11.90 -15.88 14.42
N THR A 15 12.04 -16.15 13.13
CA THR A 15 13.22 -16.71 12.43
C THR A 15 13.60 -18.17 12.69
N VAL A 16 13.24 -19.08 11.75
CA VAL A 16 14.21 -19.83 10.93
C VAL A 16 13.56 -20.18 9.59
N THR A 17 13.81 -19.36 8.57
CA THR A 17 13.76 -19.78 7.16
C THR A 17 15.10 -19.39 6.58
N ILE A 18 15.98 -20.35 6.27
CA ILE A 18 17.08 -20.24 5.29
C ILE A 18 17.68 -21.64 5.03
N VAL A 19 17.58 -22.03 3.76
CA VAL A 19 18.51 -22.83 2.94
C VAL A 19 18.86 -24.26 3.37
N ALA A 20 18.42 -25.23 2.56
CA ALA A 20 19.13 -26.49 2.36
C ALA A 20 18.97 -27.03 0.93
N MET A 21 19.82 -26.57 0.01
CA MET A 21 20.27 -27.36 -1.15
C MET A 21 21.51 -28.14 -0.73
N PHE A 22 21.42 -29.48 -0.60
CA PHE A 22 22.39 -30.44 -1.18
C PHE A 22 22.02 -31.91 -0.85
N ALA A 23 22.04 -32.73 -1.91
CA ALA A 23 22.35 -34.16 -1.97
C ALA A 23 21.54 -35.18 -1.12
N ILE A 24 20.59 -35.86 -1.76
CA ILE A 24 20.13 -37.18 -1.33
C ILE A 24 20.80 -38.25 -2.20
N THR A 25 21.75 -38.94 -1.58
CA THR A 25 22.31 -40.23 -2.00
C THR A 25 21.25 -41.34 -1.95
N LEU A 26 21.19 -42.16 -3.01
CA LEU A 26 20.49 -43.44 -3.03
C LEU A 26 20.92 -44.33 -1.86
N THR A 27 19.99 -44.73 -1.00
CA THR A 27 19.98 -46.08 -0.42
C THR A 27 18.56 -46.59 -0.26
N SER A 28 18.36 -47.80 -0.77
CA SER A 28 17.11 -48.54 -0.83
C SER A 28 16.76 -49.25 0.48
N SER A 29 15.45 -49.49 0.64
CA SER A 29 14.77 -50.56 1.42
C SER A 29 14.74 -50.46 2.95
N ALA A 30 13.56 -50.26 3.54
CA ALA A 30 12.65 -51.34 3.94
C ALA A 30 11.37 -50.83 4.64
N PHE A 31 10.23 -51.16 4.03
CA PHE A 31 8.87 -51.33 4.57
C PHE A 31 8.53 -50.87 6.01
N ALA A 32 7.65 -49.86 6.09
CA ALA A 32 6.57 -49.80 7.08
C ALA A 32 5.28 -49.44 6.34
N GLN A 33 4.30 -50.32 6.44
CA GLN A 33 3.02 -50.29 5.75
C GLN A 33 2.04 -49.46 6.58
N THR A 34 1.73 -48.25 6.11
CA THR A 34 0.53 -47.50 6.50
C THR A 34 -0.35 -47.39 5.27
N ASP A 35 -1.65 -47.63 5.45
CA ASP A 35 -2.68 -47.67 4.42
C ASP A 35 -2.89 -46.29 3.78
N ASP A 36 -1.96 -45.86 2.94
CA ASP A 36 -2.25 -44.90 1.88
C ASP A 36 -3.02 -45.64 0.80
N LYS A 37 -4.33 -45.39 0.74
CA LYS A 37 -5.01 -45.42 -0.56
C LYS A 37 -4.30 -44.37 -1.42
N MET A 38 -3.27 -44.83 -2.12
CA MET A 38 -2.58 -44.14 -3.19
C MET A 38 -3.66 -43.55 -4.10
N MET A 39 -3.87 -42.24 -3.99
CA MET A 39 -4.76 -41.44 -4.84
C MET A 39 -4.21 -41.53 -6.26
N MET A 40 -4.61 -42.57 -6.99
CA MET A 40 -4.38 -42.64 -8.42
C MET A 40 -5.29 -41.61 -9.05
N MET A 41 -4.74 -40.50 -9.56
CA MET A 41 -5.41 -39.67 -10.55
C MET A 41 -5.96 -40.62 -11.62
N ASP A 42 -7.28 -40.67 -11.78
CA ASP A 42 -7.89 -41.44 -12.84
C ASP A 42 -7.38 -40.84 -14.16
N SER A 43 -6.60 -41.61 -14.91
CA SER A 43 -6.02 -41.18 -16.18
C SER A 43 -7.05 -41.15 -17.32
N THR A 44 -8.31 -41.43 -17.00
CA THR A 44 -9.42 -41.34 -17.94
C THR A 44 -9.82 -39.87 -18.09
N PRO A 45 -9.84 -39.33 -19.33
CA PRO A 45 -10.33 -37.98 -19.57
C PRO A 45 -11.78 -37.82 -19.09
N LEU A 46 -12.09 -36.68 -18.47
CA LEU A 46 -13.46 -36.32 -18.10
C LEU A 46 -14.41 -36.43 -19.31
N SER A 47 -15.58 -37.03 -19.11
CA SER A 47 -16.60 -37.18 -20.16
C SER A 47 -18.02 -37.11 -19.60
N GLY A 48 -18.97 -36.70 -20.44
CA GLY A 48 -20.40 -36.65 -20.10
C GLY A 48 -20.85 -35.39 -19.36
N THR A 49 -21.88 -35.50 -18.54
CA THR A 49 -22.42 -34.36 -17.79
C THR A 49 -21.87 -34.36 -16.38
N ILE A 50 -21.26 -33.26 -15.96
CA ILE A 50 -20.92 -32.97 -14.57
C ILE A 50 -22.00 -32.05 -14.02
N THR A 51 -22.78 -32.51 -13.05
CA THR A 51 -23.81 -31.72 -12.40
C THR A 51 -23.26 -31.05 -11.15
N ILE A 52 -23.41 -29.72 -11.08
CA ILE A 52 -23.10 -28.91 -9.90
C ILE A 52 -24.40 -28.46 -9.24
N GLY A 53 -24.39 -28.27 -7.93
CA GLY A 53 -25.54 -27.82 -7.17
C GLY A 53 -25.56 -26.30 -7.05
N GLY A 54 -26.75 -25.71 -6.99
CA GLY A 54 -26.92 -24.29 -6.66
C GLY A 54 -27.82 -24.13 -5.44
N LEU A 55 -27.41 -23.35 -4.46
CA LEU A 55 -28.20 -23.01 -3.28
C LEU A 55 -28.48 -21.50 -3.27
N PHE A 56 -29.60 -21.10 -3.87
CA PHE A 56 -29.97 -19.69 -4.03
C PHE A 56 -31.25 -19.39 -3.24
N PRO A 57 -31.37 -18.24 -2.54
CA PRO A 57 -32.62 -17.81 -1.95
C PRO A 57 -33.52 -17.20 -3.03
N LEU A 58 -34.27 -18.03 -3.75
CA LEU A 58 -35.18 -17.57 -4.81
C LEU A 58 -36.48 -16.98 -4.22
N THR A 59 -36.72 -17.25 -2.95
CA THR A 59 -37.75 -16.62 -2.12
C THR A 59 -37.14 -16.12 -0.80
N GLY A 60 -37.91 -15.37 -0.01
CA GLY A 60 -37.46 -14.81 1.27
C GLY A 60 -36.84 -13.41 1.15
N ASP A 61 -36.23 -12.94 2.24
CA ASP A 61 -35.90 -11.51 2.43
C ASP A 61 -34.71 -10.98 1.60
N ILE A 62 -34.02 -11.84 0.84
CA ILE A 62 -32.90 -11.49 -0.06
C ILE A 62 -33.13 -12.06 -1.47
N SER A 63 -34.40 -12.26 -1.84
CA SER A 63 -34.76 -12.91 -3.11
C SER A 63 -34.34 -12.12 -4.34
N SER A 64 -34.31 -10.79 -4.23
CA SER A 64 -33.80 -9.88 -5.27
C SER A 64 -32.38 -10.29 -5.71
N ILE A 65 -31.47 -10.45 -4.74
CA ILE A 65 -30.08 -10.88 -4.95
C ILE A 65 -30.01 -12.36 -5.34
N GLY A 66 -30.79 -13.22 -4.69
CA GLY A 66 -30.76 -14.66 -4.97
C GLY A 66 -31.10 -15.03 -6.42
N ILE A 67 -32.05 -14.32 -7.03
CA ILE A 67 -32.42 -14.46 -8.45
C ILE A 67 -31.25 -14.02 -9.35
N GLN A 68 -30.62 -12.88 -9.04
CA GLN A 68 -29.46 -12.39 -9.80
C GLN A 68 -28.29 -13.39 -9.75
N MET A 69 -28.05 -14.04 -8.60
CA MET A 69 -26.95 -15.00 -8.44
C MET A 69 -27.20 -16.29 -9.23
N GLN A 70 -28.46 -16.72 -9.30
CA GLN A 70 -28.83 -17.85 -10.13
C GLN A 70 -28.59 -17.53 -11.60
N ALA A 71 -29.09 -16.38 -12.09
CA ALA A 71 -28.91 -15.97 -13.48
C ALA A 71 -27.43 -15.86 -13.86
N ALA A 72 -26.61 -15.24 -13.00
CA ALA A 72 -25.17 -15.14 -13.21
C ALA A 72 -24.46 -16.51 -13.24
N SER A 73 -24.88 -17.44 -12.37
CA SER A 73 -24.35 -18.81 -12.37
C SER A 73 -24.76 -19.60 -13.61
N GLU A 74 -25.98 -19.39 -14.11
CA GLU A 74 -26.49 -20.01 -15.34
C GLU A 74 -25.73 -19.47 -16.56
N LEU A 75 -25.55 -18.15 -16.67
CA LEU A 75 -24.72 -17.52 -17.70
C LEU A 75 -23.28 -18.05 -17.67
N ALA A 76 -22.68 -18.20 -16.48
CA ALA A 76 -21.34 -18.76 -16.35
C ALA A 76 -21.25 -20.22 -16.81
N VAL A 77 -22.28 -21.04 -16.54
CA VAL A 77 -22.36 -22.41 -17.04
C VAL A 77 -22.46 -22.43 -18.56
N GLU A 78 -23.22 -21.53 -19.17
CA GLU A 78 -23.31 -21.40 -20.62
C GLU A 78 -21.96 -21.02 -21.24
N ASP A 79 -21.33 -19.97 -20.73
CA ASP A 79 -20.04 -19.47 -21.23
C ASP A 79 -18.92 -20.50 -21.02
N PHE A 80 -18.88 -21.16 -19.86
CA PHE A 80 -17.89 -22.20 -19.59
C PHE A 80 -18.10 -23.42 -20.50
N ASN A 81 -19.34 -23.80 -20.80
CA ASN A 81 -19.62 -24.89 -21.73
C ASN A 81 -19.22 -24.53 -23.17
N ALA A 82 -19.38 -23.28 -23.59
CA ALA A 82 -18.87 -22.82 -24.88
C ALA A 82 -17.33 -22.91 -24.93
N TYR A 83 -16.65 -22.48 -23.87
CA TYR A 83 -15.20 -22.63 -23.72
C TYR A 83 -14.76 -24.11 -23.79
N LEU A 84 -15.47 -25.02 -23.11
CA LEU A 84 -15.20 -26.46 -23.18
C LEU A 84 -15.37 -27.02 -24.60
N GLU A 85 -16.36 -26.55 -25.37
CA GLU A 85 -16.55 -26.94 -26.77
C GLU A 85 -15.39 -26.49 -27.65
N GLU A 86 -14.91 -25.26 -27.47
CA GLU A 86 -13.74 -24.71 -28.17
C GLU A 86 -12.45 -25.50 -27.86
N GLU A 87 -12.27 -25.93 -26.61
CA GLU A 87 -11.16 -26.78 -26.17
C GLU A 87 -11.33 -28.27 -26.57
N GLY A 88 -12.45 -28.64 -27.20
CA GLY A 88 -12.75 -30.00 -27.62
C GLY A 88 -13.00 -30.98 -26.46
N ALA A 89 -13.37 -30.48 -25.29
CA ALA A 89 -13.67 -31.28 -24.11
C ALA A 89 -14.87 -32.21 -24.36
N GLN A 90 -14.84 -33.40 -23.76
CA GLN A 90 -15.89 -34.42 -23.93
C GLN A 90 -16.94 -34.39 -22.81
N TRP A 91 -16.97 -33.31 -22.05
CA TRP A 91 -17.87 -33.12 -20.92
C TRP A 91 -18.45 -31.71 -20.89
N ARG A 92 -19.50 -31.52 -20.08
CA ARG A 92 -20.18 -30.23 -19.89
C ARG A 92 -20.75 -30.08 -18.48
N PHE A 93 -20.97 -28.84 -18.06
CA PHE A 93 -21.69 -28.50 -16.84
C PHE A 93 -23.19 -28.45 -17.01
N VAL A 94 -23.88 -28.81 -15.93
CA VAL A 94 -25.31 -28.54 -15.71
C VAL A 94 -25.49 -28.07 -14.27
N LEU A 95 -26.18 -26.95 -14.09
CA LEU A 95 -26.57 -26.45 -12.76
C LEU A 95 -27.88 -27.09 -12.30
N SER A 96 -27.91 -27.55 -11.05
CA SER A 96 -29.12 -28.03 -10.36
C SER A 96 -29.39 -27.13 -9.16
N SER A 97 -30.21 -26.09 -9.35
CA SER A 97 -30.56 -25.11 -8.33
C SER A 97 -31.64 -25.61 -7.36
N GLU A 98 -31.55 -25.20 -6.10
CA GLU A 98 -32.56 -25.39 -5.06
C GLU A 98 -32.81 -24.05 -4.33
N ASP A 99 -34.08 -23.78 -4.00
CA ASP A 99 -34.47 -22.58 -3.26
C ASP A 99 -34.24 -22.76 -1.76
N THR A 100 -33.39 -21.90 -1.19
CA THR A 100 -33.08 -21.87 0.24
C THR A 100 -34.04 -20.99 1.06
N ALA A 101 -34.87 -20.17 0.42
CA ALA A 101 -35.86 -19.28 1.04
C ALA A 101 -35.29 -18.37 2.15
N THR A 102 -34.00 -18.00 2.07
CA THR A 102 -33.27 -17.28 3.14
C THR A 102 -33.30 -18.00 4.50
N ASN A 103 -33.58 -19.30 4.51
CA ASN A 103 -33.85 -20.06 5.72
C ASN A 103 -32.79 -21.15 5.95
N PRO A 104 -32.04 -21.10 7.06
CA PRO A 104 -30.97 -22.06 7.31
C PRO A 104 -31.42 -23.52 7.32
N ALA A 105 -32.59 -23.81 7.91
CA ALA A 105 -33.11 -25.18 7.98
C ALA A 105 -33.50 -25.72 6.60
N ILE A 106 -34.07 -24.86 5.75
CA ILE A 106 -34.38 -25.21 4.36
C ILE A 106 -33.07 -25.41 3.57
N ALA A 107 -32.06 -24.54 3.74
CA ALA A 107 -30.75 -24.72 3.10
C ALA A 107 -30.12 -26.09 3.43
N LEU A 108 -30.21 -26.53 4.70
CA LEU A 108 -29.75 -27.85 5.13
C LEU A 108 -30.55 -28.99 4.48
N GLU A 109 -31.88 -28.86 4.38
CA GLU A 109 -32.70 -29.83 3.64
C GLU A 109 -32.28 -29.92 2.16
N LYS A 110 -32.03 -28.77 1.52
CA LYS A 110 -31.70 -28.70 0.09
C LYS A 110 -30.31 -29.23 -0.23
N ILE A 111 -29.30 -28.93 0.59
CA ILE A 111 -27.96 -29.51 0.39
C ILE A 111 -27.98 -31.04 0.59
N GLN A 112 -28.76 -31.54 1.55
CA GLN A 112 -28.96 -32.99 1.75
C GLN A 112 -29.63 -33.64 0.54
N ALA A 113 -30.62 -32.98 -0.05
CA ALA A 113 -31.28 -33.45 -1.26
C ALA A 113 -30.33 -33.47 -2.48
N LEU A 114 -29.48 -32.46 -2.64
CA LEU A 114 -28.45 -32.41 -3.67
C LEU A 114 -27.43 -33.54 -3.50
N TYR A 115 -26.92 -33.73 -2.27
CA TYR A 115 -25.98 -34.80 -1.95
C TYR A 115 -26.59 -36.19 -2.22
N ALA A 116 -27.86 -36.40 -1.87
CA ALA A 116 -28.57 -37.65 -2.16
C ALA A 116 -28.71 -37.94 -3.68
N ARG A 117 -28.61 -36.91 -4.53
CA ARG A 117 -28.54 -37.03 -6.00
C ARG A 117 -27.11 -37.21 -6.53
N GLY A 118 -26.12 -37.29 -5.64
CA GLY A 118 -24.70 -37.44 -5.99
C GLY A 118 -24.00 -36.14 -6.37
N ILE A 119 -24.56 -34.99 -5.97
CA ILE A 119 -24.00 -33.66 -6.25
C ILE A 119 -23.24 -33.18 -5.01
N SER A 120 -21.92 -33.06 -5.11
CA SER A 120 -21.04 -32.69 -3.99
C SER A 120 -20.35 -31.33 -4.16
N ASN A 121 -20.38 -30.73 -5.36
CA ASN A 121 -19.83 -29.40 -5.62
C ASN A 121 -20.98 -28.40 -5.74
N ILE A 122 -20.99 -27.40 -4.86
CA ILE A 122 -22.12 -26.50 -4.64
C ILE A 122 -21.69 -25.05 -4.87
N ILE A 123 -22.48 -24.29 -5.63
CA ILE A 123 -22.43 -22.82 -5.70
C ILE A 123 -23.45 -22.26 -4.72
N GLY A 124 -23.04 -21.28 -3.91
CA GLY A 124 -23.77 -20.84 -2.72
C GLY A 124 -23.56 -21.80 -1.53
N PRO A 125 -24.20 -21.57 -0.36
CA PRO A 125 -25.30 -20.64 -0.14
C PRO A 125 -24.91 -19.16 -0.15
N ILE A 126 -25.91 -18.30 -0.36
CA ILE A 126 -25.72 -16.85 -0.45
C ILE A 126 -25.53 -16.18 0.92
N THR A 127 -26.35 -16.52 1.91
CA THR A 127 -26.30 -15.85 3.23
C THR A 127 -25.36 -16.56 4.20
N SER A 128 -24.68 -15.79 5.05
CA SER A 128 -23.84 -16.33 6.13
C SER A 128 -24.59 -17.30 7.04
N GLY A 129 -25.87 -17.03 7.33
CA GLY A 129 -26.71 -17.93 8.13
C GLY A 129 -26.97 -19.28 7.46
N ASN A 130 -27.22 -19.30 6.14
CA ASN A 130 -27.39 -20.56 5.40
C ASN A 130 -26.06 -21.32 5.32
N THR A 131 -24.97 -20.63 4.99
CA THR A 131 -23.63 -21.21 4.88
C THR A 131 -23.18 -21.86 6.18
N LEU A 132 -23.33 -21.16 7.31
CA LEU A 132 -22.98 -21.70 8.63
C LEU A 132 -23.77 -22.96 8.97
N ASN A 133 -25.05 -23.02 8.59
CA ASN A 133 -25.91 -24.15 8.91
C ASN A 133 -25.70 -25.38 8.02
N VAL A 134 -25.12 -25.22 6.84
CA VAL A 134 -24.76 -26.35 5.96
C VAL A 134 -23.33 -26.83 6.14
N LYS A 135 -22.47 -26.02 6.76
CA LYS A 135 -21.03 -26.26 6.94
C LYS A 135 -20.71 -27.66 7.46
N ASP A 136 -21.19 -28.01 8.65
CA ASP A 136 -20.86 -29.28 9.30
C ASP A 136 -21.29 -30.49 8.45
N TYR A 137 -22.39 -30.36 7.71
CA TYR A 137 -22.85 -31.38 6.79
C TYR A 137 -21.92 -31.49 5.58
N ALA A 138 -21.48 -30.38 5.00
CA ALA A 138 -20.54 -30.36 3.89
C ALA A 138 -19.17 -30.95 4.28
N ASP A 139 -18.65 -30.57 5.45
CA ASP A 139 -17.40 -31.11 6.00
C ASP A 139 -17.50 -32.63 6.21
N SER A 140 -18.59 -33.10 6.82
CA SER A 140 -18.78 -34.52 7.15
C SER A 140 -19.00 -35.44 5.94
N ASN A 141 -19.32 -34.87 4.78
CA ASN A 141 -19.67 -35.61 3.56
C ASN A 141 -18.70 -35.32 2.40
N ASP A 142 -17.52 -34.75 2.69
CA ASP A 142 -16.49 -34.40 1.71
C ASP A 142 -17.02 -33.55 0.54
N MET A 143 -17.97 -32.65 0.80
CA MET A 143 -18.50 -31.73 -0.21
C MET A 143 -17.57 -30.52 -0.41
N LEU A 144 -17.82 -29.75 -1.46
CA LEU A 144 -17.20 -28.45 -1.73
C LEU A 144 -18.30 -27.41 -1.87
N ILE A 145 -18.20 -26.33 -1.10
CA ILE A 145 -19.05 -25.15 -1.16
C ILE A 145 -18.23 -23.98 -1.69
N MET A 146 -18.70 -23.38 -2.78
CA MET A 146 -18.18 -22.15 -3.37
C MET A 146 -19.23 -21.05 -3.14
N SER A 147 -19.06 -20.29 -2.05
CA SER A 147 -19.96 -19.19 -1.71
C SER A 147 -19.50 -17.88 -2.37
N CYS A 148 -20.39 -17.22 -3.10
CA CYS A 148 -20.09 -15.92 -3.67
C CYS A 148 -20.20 -14.76 -2.69
N CYS A 149 -20.86 -14.96 -1.53
CA CYS A 149 -21.63 -13.87 -0.93
C CYS A 149 -21.68 -13.87 0.62
N SER A 150 -21.26 -14.95 1.28
CA SER A 150 -21.32 -15.03 2.75
C SER A 150 -20.10 -14.40 3.40
N THR A 151 -20.25 -13.29 4.11
CA THR A 151 -19.14 -12.47 4.59
C THR A 151 -18.80 -12.63 6.08
N ALA A 152 -19.63 -13.35 6.86
CA ALA A 152 -19.46 -13.40 8.32
C ALA A 152 -18.05 -13.87 8.74
N PRO A 153 -17.36 -13.16 9.66
CA PRO A 153 -15.98 -13.50 10.04
C PRO A 153 -15.83 -14.90 10.65
N ASN A 154 -16.88 -15.44 11.29
CA ASN A 154 -16.85 -16.79 11.86
C ASN A 154 -16.88 -17.93 10.83
N LEU A 155 -16.99 -17.62 9.54
CA LEU A 155 -16.84 -18.56 8.43
C LEU A 155 -15.41 -18.61 7.88
N ALA A 156 -14.50 -17.73 8.33
CA ALA A 156 -13.09 -17.74 7.92
C ALA A 156 -12.34 -18.89 8.64
N ILE A 157 -12.51 -20.12 8.16
CA ILE A 157 -11.99 -21.33 8.83
C ILE A 157 -11.08 -22.10 7.88
N SER A 158 -9.79 -22.10 8.19
CA SER A 158 -8.79 -22.81 7.37
C SER A 158 -9.04 -24.32 7.28
N GLY A 159 -9.03 -24.83 6.06
CA GLY A 159 -9.06 -26.26 5.74
C GLY A 159 -10.45 -26.91 5.81
N ASP A 160 -11.53 -26.14 5.88
CA ASP A 160 -12.88 -26.68 5.81
C ASP A 160 -13.37 -26.89 4.36
N SER A 161 -14.65 -27.19 4.17
CA SER A 161 -15.25 -27.39 2.84
C SER A 161 -15.78 -26.11 2.17
N ILE A 162 -15.57 -24.93 2.74
CA ILE A 162 -16.13 -23.66 2.27
C ILE A 162 -15.02 -22.78 1.69
N TYR A 163 -15.25 -22.28 0.48
CA TYR A 163 -14.41 -21.28 -0.16
C TYR A 163 -15.28 -20.11 -0.56
N ARG A 164 -14.86 -18.89 -0.22
CA ARG A 164 -15.68 -17.68 -0.32
C ARG A 164 -15.06 -16.71 -1.31
N PHE A 165 -15.83 -16.28 -2.30
CA PHE A 165 -15.38 -15.33 -3.34
C PHE A 165 -15.61 -13.87 -2.93
N VAL A 166 -15.67 -13.66 -1.62
CA VAL A 166 -15.76 -12.39 -0.90
C VAL A 166 -14.75 -12.40 0.23
N PRO A 167 -14.19 -11.25 0.61
CA PRO A 167 -13.50 -11.13 1.88
C PRO A 167 -14.50 -11.25 3.04
N ASP A 168 -14.01 -11.48 4.25
CA ASP A 168 -14.85 -11.37 5.43
C ASP A 168 -15.17 -9.89 5.79
N ASP A 169 -16.17 -9.73 6.66
CA ASP A 169 -16.67 -8.41 7.11
C ASP A 169 -15.62 -7.54 7.84
N GLU A 170 -14.47 -8.07 8.28
CA GLU A 170 -13.40 -7.23 8.85
C GLU A 170 -12.87 -6.24 7.81
N ASN A 171 -12.85 -6.65 6.54
CA ASN A 171 -12.40 -5.81 5.43
C ASN A 171 -13.36 -4.63 5.21
N GLN A 172 -14.67 -4.89 5.21
CA GLN A 172 -15.68 -3.84 5.05
C GLN A 172 -15.79 -2.96 6.30
N GLY A 173 -15.65 -3.55 7.50
CA GLY A 173 -15.58 -2.80 8.74
C GLY A 173 -14.42 -1.79 8.74
N ASN A 174 -13.25 -2.17 8.23
CA ASN A 174 -12.11 -1.27 8.10
C ASN A 174 -12.39 -0.13 7.09
N ALA A 175 -12.97 -0.46 5.93
CA ALA A 175 -13.32 0.53 4.91
C ALA A 175 -14.37 1.54 5.42
N LEU A 176 -15.39 1.06 6.14
CA LEU A 176 -16.41 1.90 6.78
C LEU A 176 -15.81 2.78 7.89
N GLY A 177 -14.89 2.25 8.70
CA GLY A 177 -14.20 3.02 9.73
C GLY A 177 -13.48 4.25 9.15
N ASN A 178 -12.76 4.07 8.04
CA ASN A 178 -12.16 5.20 7.30
C ASN A 178 -13.21 6.19 6.81
N LEU A 179 -14.32 5.70 6.26
CA LEU A 179 -15.38 6.53 5.70
C LEU A 179 -16.01 7.42 6.77
N LEU A 180 -16.32 6.85 7.93
CA LEU A 180 -16.87 7.58 9.06
C LEU A 180 -15.88 8.60 9.62
N THR A 181 -14.59 8.26 9.75
CA THR A 181 -13.56 9.20 10.19
C THR A 181 -13.40 10.38 9.24
N ARG A 182 -13.40 10.14 7.92
CA ARG A 182 -13.30 11.18 6.91
C ARG A 182 -14.51 12.11 6.92
N ASP A 183 -15.70 11.55 7.11
CA ASP A 183 -16.95 12.30 7.17
C ASP A 183 -17.15 13.00 8.54
N ASP A 184 -16.11 13.04 9.38
CA ASP A 184 -16.05 13.64 10.72
C ASP A 184 -17.06 13.07 11.75
N ILE A 185 -17.56 11.86 11.51
CA ILE A 185 -18.46 11.18 12.42
C ILE A 185 -17.72 10.82 13.71
N LYS A 186 -18.32 11.17 14.85
CA LYS A 186 -17.82 10.86 16.20
C LYS A 186 -18.58 9.72 16.86
N ALA A 187 -19.86 9.55 16.55
CA ALA A 187 -20.67 8.47 17.10
C ALA A 187 -21.53 7.76 16.03
N MET A 188 -21.55 6.44 16.10
CA MET A 188 -22.32 5.57 15.21
C MET A 188 -23.36 4.79 16.02
N VAL A 189 -24.62 4.81 15.58
CA VAL A 189 -25.70 3.98 16.14
C VAL A 189 -26.11 2.90 15.15
N PRO A 190 -25.70 1.63 15.36
CA PRO A 190 -26.05 0.56 14.45
C PRO A 190 -27.50 0.09 14.63
N VAL A 191 -28.15 -0.29 13.53
CA VAL A 191 -29.40 -1.04 13.49
C VAL A 191 -29.23 -2.21 12.53
N TRP A 192 -29.46 -3.44 12.99
CA TRP A 192 -29.09 -4.60 12.20
C TRP A 192 -30.03 -5.79 12.36
N ARG A 193 -30.16 -6.55 11.26
CA ARG A 193 -30.83 -7.85 11.26
C ARG A 193 -30.06 -8.86 12.10
N GLY A 194 -30.79 -9.61 12.90
CA GLY A 194 -30.25 -10.47 13.93
C GLY A 194 -29.92 -11.87 13.44
N ASP A 195 -28.87 -12.00 12.64
CA ASP A 195 -28.34 -13.26 12.12
C ASP A 195 -26.79 -13.22 12.06
N PRO A 196 -26.10 -14.32 11.66
CA PRO A 196 -24.64 -14.34 11.61
C PRO A 196 -23.99 -13.26 10.73
N TYR A 197 -24.68 -12.78 9.69
CA TYR A 197 -24.18 -11.69 8.87
C TYR A 197 -24.27 -10.36 9.63
N GLY A 198 -25.46 -9.99 10.08
CA GLY A 198 -25.64 -8.71 10.78
C GLY A 198 -24.86 -8.62 12.09
N ASP A 199 -24.75 -9.71 12.83
CA ASP A 199 -23.97 -9.72 14.08
C ASP A 199 -22.46 -9.59 13.81
N GLY A 200 -21.93 -10.30 12.81
CA GLY A 200 -20.52 -10.26 12.44
C GLY A 200 -20.09 -8.88 11.92
N LEU A 201 -20.83 -8.34 10.95
CA LEU A 201 -20.51 -7.04 10.37
C LEU A 201 -20.69 -5.88 11.36
N ARG A 202 -21.67 -5.95 12.26
CA ARG A 202 -21.81 -4.94 13.33
C ARG A 202 -20.61 -4.94 14.26
N GLU A 203 -20.08 -6.11 14.62
CA GLU A 203 -18.90 -6.24 15.48
C GLU A 203 -17.64 -5.72 14.79
N ALA A 204 -17.40 -6.11 13.54
CA ALA A 204 -16.28 -5.64 12.74
C ALA A 204 -16.33 -4.11 12.55
N ALA A 205 -17.49 -3.55 12.17
CA ALA A 205 -17.67 -2.11 11.98
C ALA A 205 -17.43 -1.32 13.28
N ALA A 206 -17.99 -1.78 14.40
CA ALA A 206 -17.79 -1.12 15.70
C ALA A 206 -16.31 -1.12 16.11
N ALA A 207 -15.64 -2.28 16.04
CA ALA A 207 -14.23 -2.41 16.42
C ALA A 207 -13.32 -1.50 15.57
N ASN A 208 -13.54 -1.47 14.26
CA ASN A 208 -12.75 -0.64 13.34
C ASN A 208 -13.00 0.86 13.58
N PHE A 209 -14.25 1.28 13.78
CA PHE A 209 -14.57 2.68 14.06
C PHE A 209 -13.99 3.15 15.41
N GLU A 210 -14.10 2.33 16.46
CA GLU A 210 -13.53 2.61 17.77
C GLU A 210 -12.00 2.68 17.76
N SER A 211 -11.33 1.84 16.97
CA SER A 211 -9.87 1.88 16.80
C SER A 211 -9.37 3.22 16.22
N ARG A 212 -10.25 3.94 15.52
CA ARG A 212 -10.01 5.25 14.90
C ARG A 212 -10.51 6.41 15.77
N GLY A 213 -10.92 6.14 17.00
CA GLY A 213 -11.34 7.14 17.99
C GLY A 213 -12.83 7.50 17.95
N GLY A 214 -13.64 6.78 17.17
CA GLY A 214 -15.10 6.91 17.19
C GLY A 214 -15.76 6.17 18.36
N GLU A 215 -17.03 6.48 18.62
CA GLU A 215 -17.87 5.78 19.60
C GLU A 215 -18.97 4.96 18.88
N ALA A 216 -19.02 3.65 19.12
CA ALA A 216 -20.10 2.80 18.61
C ALA A 216 -21.13 2.50 19.70
N HIS A 217 -22.36 2.99 19.54
CA HIS A 217 -23.46 2.65 20.44
C HIS A 217 -23.82 1.15 20.31
N PRO A 218 -24.29 0.46 21.37
CA PRO A 218 -24.75 -0.93 21.26
C PRO A 218 -25.89 -1.18 20.27
N GLY A 219 -26.59 -0.13 19.86
CA GLY A 219 -27.56 -0.12 18.75
C GLY A 219 -28.83 -0.95 18.94
N VAL A 220 -29.48 -1.29 17.82
CA VAL A 220 -30.77 -1.99 17.76
C VAL A 220 -30.67 -3.25 16.90
N ARG A 221 -30.72 -4.42 17.54
CA ARG A 221 -30.81 -5.72 16.85
C ARG A 221 -32.27 -6.13 16.67
N TYR A 222 -32.68 -6.46 15.45
CA TYR A 222 -34.04 -6.92 15.14
C TYR A 222 -34.08 -8.35 14.60
N ALA A 223 -35.18 -9.09 14.79
CA ALA A 223 -35.30 -10.43 14.21
C ALA A 223 -35.63 -10.32 12.69
N PRO A 224 -34.96 -11.06 11.79
CA PRO A 224 -35.22 -10.96 10.35
C PRO A 224 -36.69 -11.10 9.93
N ASP A 225 -37.43 -11.98 10.60
CA ASP A 225 -38.85 -12.27 10.34
C ASP A 225 -39.82 -11.28 11.02
N THR A 226 -39.31 -10.16 11.54
CA THR A 226 -40.14 -9.14 12.20
C THR A 226 -41.11 -8.52 11.18
N PRO A 227 -42.44 -8.59 11.41
CA PRO A 227 -43.41 -8.08 10.45
C PRO A 227 -43.44 -6.55 10.41
N GLU A 228 -43.20 -5.88 11.54
CA GLU A 228 -43.31 -4.44 11.74
C GLU A 228 -42.12 -3.91 12.53
N LEU A 229 -41.41 -2.90 12.01
CA LEU A 229 -40.16 -2.38 12.58
C LEU A 229 -40.33 -1.04 13.34
N SER A 230 -41.57 -0.72 13.74
CA SER A 230 -41.89 0.55 14.43
C SER A 230 -41.27 0.67 15.82
N LEU A 231 -41.10 -0.44 16.55
CA LEU A 231 -40.48 -0.44 17.88
C LEU A 231 -38.97 -0.22 17.77
N GLU A 232 -38.35 -0.88 16.79
CA GLU A 232 -36.95 -0.78 16.45
C GLU A 232 -36.60 0.64 16.00
N ALA A 233 -37.41 1.22 15.12
CA ALA A 233 -37.25 2.61 14.67
C ALA A 233 -37.40 3.62 15.83
N ALA A 234 -38.35 3.42 16.74
CA ALA A 234 -38.51 4.28 17.91
C ALA A 234 -37.31 4.16 18.88
N LEU A 235 -36.76 2.96 19.04
CA LEU A 235 -35.58 2.74 19.86
C LEU A 235 -34.32 3.34 19.21
N LEU A 236 -34.17 3.20 17.89
CA LEU A 236 -33.11 3.81 17.11
C LEU A 236 -33.15 5.34 17.25
N ALA A 237 -34.32 5.96 17.07
CA ALA A 237 -34.50 7.40 17.26
C ALA A 237 -34.09 7.87 18.66
N LYS A 238 -34.41 7.08 19.69
CA LYS A 238 -33.99 7.37 21.07
C LYS A 238 -32.47 7.35 21.20
N TYR A 239 -31.79 6.32 20.69
CA TYR A 239 -30.33 6.20 20.78
C TYR A 239 -29.59 7.25 19.95
N VAL A 240 -30.10 7.56 18.75
CA VAL A 240 -29.56 8.66 17.94
C VAL A 240 -29.70 10.00 18.68
N GLN A 241 -30.83 10.25 19.35
CA GLN A 241 -30.99 11.47 20.15
C GLN A 241 -30.00 11.51 21.32
N GLU A 242 -29.78 10.40 22.02
CA GLU A 242 -28.80 10.32 23.12
C GLU A 242 -27.38 10.65 22.63
N MET A 243 -26.96 10.11 21.47
CA MET A 243 -25.66 10.42 20.88
C MET A 243 -25.57 11.86 20.33
N ALA A 244 -26.65 12.37 19.73
CA ALA A 244 -26.68 13.73 19.19
C ALA A 244 -26.60 14.79 20.31
N ASP A 245 -27.21 14.52 21.46
CA ASP A 245 -27.11 15.38 22.64
C ASP A 245 -25.67 15.47 23.19
N GLU A 246 -24.82 14.46 22.94
CA GLU A 246 -23.42 14.40 23.40
C GLU A 246 -22.43 14.92 22.36
N HIS A 247 -22.56 14.52 21.09
CA HIS A 247 -21.56 14.74 20.05
C HIS A 247 -21.94 15.82 19.02
N GLY A 248 -23.18 16.30 19.05
CA GLY A 248 -23.76 17.15 18.01
C GLY A 248 -24.34 16.32 16.86
N THR A 249 -25.49 16.73 16.33
CA THR A 249 -26.26 15.96 15.33
C THR A 249 -25.46 15.69 14.06
N GLU A 250 -24.66 16.66 13.61
CA GLU A 250 -23.81 16.57 12.41
C GLU A 250 -22.71 15.50 12.51
N ASN A 251 -22.35 15.09 13.73
CA ASN A 251 -21.28 14.13 14.00
C ASN A 251 -21.81 12.73 14.37
N VAL A 252 -23.13 12.51 14.23
CA VAL A 252 -23.78 11.24 14.53
C VAL A 252 -24.26 10.58 13.25
N ALA A 253 -24.04 9.29 13.13
CA ALA A 253 -24.49 8.49 12.01
C ALA A 253 -25.30 7.26 12.45
N VAL A 254 -26.24 6.83 11.61
CA VAL A 254 -26.87 5.51 11.70
C VAL A 254 -26.11 4.55 10.78
N PHE A 255 -25.77 3.36 11.26
CA PHE A 255 -25.25 2.28 10.42
C PHE A 255 -26.29 1.16 10.29
N VAL A 256 -26.72 0.86 9.07
CA VAL A 256 -27.81 -0.09 8.79
C VAL A 256 -27.28 -1.36 8.13
N ILE A 257 -27.58 -2.51 8.73
CA ILE A 257 -27.31 -3.83 8.14
C ILE A 257 -28.65 -4.54 7.92
N ALA A 258 -29.08 -4.62 6.68
CA ALA A 258 -30.40 -5.11 6.28
C ALA A 258 -30.36 -5.75 4.89
N PHE A 259 -31.41 -6.48 4.51
CA PHE A 259 -31.66 -6.88 3.12
C PHE A 259 -32.81 -6.05 2.54
N ASP A 260 -33.71 -6.67 1.75
CA ASP A 260 -34.84 -5.99 1.10
C ASP A 260 -35.80 -5.35 2.12
N GLU A 261 -35.81 -5.82 3.38
CA GLU A 261 -36.66 -5.23 4.43
C GLU A 261 -36.26 -3.80 4.84
N ILE A 262 -35.13 -3.26 4.36
CA ILE A 262 -34.71 -1.89 4.64
C ILE A 262 -35.79 -0.86 4.28
N ALA A 263 -36.56 -1.07 3.22
CA ALA A 263 -37.67 -0.19 2.85
C ALA A 263 -38.69 -0.06 3.99
N ARG A 264 -39.02 -1.17 4.67
CA ARG A 264 -39.95 -1.17 5.83
C ARG A 264 -39.33 -0.49 7.05
N LEU A 265 -38.02 -0.68 7.26
CA LEU A 265 -37.29 0.01 8.34
C LEU A 265 -37.33 1.52 8.12
N ILE A 266 -37.03 1.99 6.90
CA ILE A 266 -37.03 3.42 6.56
C ILE A 266 -38.44 4.00 6.61
N GLN A 267 -39.47 3.29 6.14
CA GLN A 267 -40.86 3.72 6.32
C GLN A 267 -41.20 3.99 7.79
N SER A 268 -40.73 3.12 8.70
CA SER A 268 -40.90 3.30 10.14
C SER A 268 -40.04 4.46 10.67
N ALA A 269 -38.77 4.53 10.29
CA ALA A 269 -37.83 5.59 10.67
C ALA A 269 -38.30 6.98 10.23
N SER A 270 -38.97 7.07 9.07
CA SER A 270 -39.55 8.30 8.53
C SER A 270 -40.62 8.93 9.45
N GLN A 271 -41.07 8.26 10.50
CA GLN A 271 -41.98 8.84 11.49
C GLN A 271 -41.24 9.57 12.63
N HIS A 272 -39.91 9.52 12.66
CA HIS A 272 -39.07 10.10 13.72
C HIS A 272 -38.17 11.22 13.17
N PRO A 273 -38.40 12.50 13.54
CA PRO A 273 -37.66 13.64 12.99
C PRO A 273 -36.14 13.53 13.12
N ILE A 274 -35.62 13.18 14.30
CA ILE A 274 -34.16 13.09 14.57
C ILE A 274 -33.43 12.13 13.61
N LEU A 275 -34.12 11.11 13.10
CA LEU A 275 -33.54 10.16 12.16
C LEU A 275 -33.34 10.74 10.75
N ARG A 276 -33.98 11.87 10.42
CA ARG A 276 -33.72 12.62 9.19
C ARG A 276 -32.58 13.62 9.30
N ASP A 277 -32.19 13.95 10.52
CA ASP A 277 -31.20 15.02 10.76
C ASP A 277 -29.76 14.46 10.80
N VAL A 278 -29.60 13.13 10.74
CA VAL A 278 -28.30 12.43 10.80
C VAL A 278 -28.02 11.69 9.50
N SER A 279 -26.74 11.44 9.20
CA SER A 279 -26.35 10.65 8.03
C SER A 279 -26.59 9.16 8.25
N TRP A 280 -26.94 8.43 7.18
CA TRP A 280 -27.15 6.98 7.22
C TRP A 280 -26.14 6.27 6.33
N TYR A 281 -25.51 5.24 6.89
CA TYR A 281 -24.55 4.39 6.20
C TYR A 281 -25.10 2.97 6.08
N GLY A 282 -24.90 2.37 4.90
CA GLY A 282 -25.38 1.04 4.55
C GLY A 282 -24.26 0.07 4.24
N THR A 283 -24.67 -1.11 3.79
CA THR A 283 -23.83 -2.27 3.50
C THR A 283 -23.96 -2.68 2.04
N GLU A 284 -23.18 -3.66 1.63
CA GLU A 284 -23.13 -4.22 0.30
C GLU A 284 -24.46 -4.84 -0.13
N SER A 285 -25.26 -5.33 0.82
CA SER A 285 -26.61 -5.84 0.56
C SER A 285 -27.65 -4.75 0.29
N THR A 286 -27.33 -3.49 0.59
CA THR A 286 -28.22 -2.33 0.40
C THR A 286 -27.71 -1.34 -0.65
N ALA A 287 -26.45 -1.47 -1.06
CA ALA A 287 -25.85 -0.69 -2.13
C ALA A 287 -26.56 -0.96 -3.46
N ASP A 288 -26.84 0.10 -4.22
CA ASP A 288 -27.57 0.05 -5.51
C ASP A 288 -28.94 -0.65 -5.44
N SER A 289 -29.54 -0.74 -4.24
CA SER A 289 -30.83 -1.39 -4.06
C SER A 289 -31.98 -0.54 -4.61
N ASP A 290 -32.79 -1.16 -5.47
CA ASP A 290 -34.04 -0.61 -6.00
C ASP A 290 -35.07 -0.32 -4.89
N GLU A 291 -35.00 -1.03 -3.76
CA GLU A 291 -35.88 -0.82 -2.61
C GLU A 291 -35.71 0.56 -1.96
N LEU A 292 -34.55 1.19 -2.16
CA LEU A 292 -34.25 2.52 -1.63
C LEU A 292 -34.70 3.67 -2.54
N ILE A 293 -34.94 3.41 -3.82
CA ILE A 293 -35.24 4.46 -4.82
C ILE A 293 -36.64 4.36 -5.43
N ASN A 294 -37.28 3.19 -5.41
CA ASN A 294 -38.58 2.99 -6.06
C ASN A 294 -39.80 3.42 -5.24
N ASP A 295 -39.75 3.33 -3.90
CA ASP A 295 -40.80 3.88 -3.05
C ASP A 295 -40.52 5.35 -2.75
N ARG A 296 -41.52 6.22 -2.99
CA ARG A 296 -41.36 7.67 -2.84
C ARG A 296 -40.97 8.09 -1.41
N ILE A 297 -41.55 7.49 -0.37
CA ILE A 297 -41.24 7.87 1.01
C ILE A 297 -39.82 7.43 1.37
N VAL A 298 -39.44 6.22 0.93
CA VAL A 298 -38.11 5.68 1.16
C VAL A 298 -37.05 6.50 0.43
N SER A 299 -37.26 6.79 -0.85
CA SER A 299 -36.35 7.59 -1.69
C SER A 299 -36.19 9.02 -1.14
N GLU A 300 -37.29 9.70 -0.79
CA GLU A 300 -37.24 11.03 -0.16
C GLU A 300 -36.45 11.01 1.16
N PHE A 301 -36.59 9.95 1.97
CA PHE A 301 -35.84 9.79 3.20
C PHE A 301 -34.36 9.52 2.93
N ALA A 302 -34.05 8.57 2.04
CA ALA A 302 -32.69 8.18 1.69
C ALA A 302 -31.88 9.37 1.12
N ASP A 303 -32.50 10.17 0.27
CA ASP A 303 -31.94 11.42 -0.25
C ASP A 303 -31.70 12.44 0.89
N THR A 304 -32.68 12.65 1.77
CA THR A 304 -32.57 13.58 2.91
C THR A 304 -31.40 13.27 3.83
N VAL A 305 -31.19 11.99 4.14
CA VAL A 305 -30.11 11.55 5.04
C VAL A 305 -28.77 11.32 4.32
N GLY A 306 -28.73 11.53 3.00
CA GLY A 306 -27.57 11.22 2.17
C GLY A 306 -27.13 9.76 2.30
N TYR A 307 -28.08 8.82 2.21
CA TYR A 307 -27.86 7.40 2.45
C TYR A 307 -26.67 6.90 1.61
N THR A 308 -25.61 6.48 2.30
CA THR A 308 -24.31 6.12 1.70
C THR A 308 -24.01 4.65 1.99
N ALA A 309 -23.86 3.81 0.98
CA ALA A 309 -23.55 2.38 1.16
C ALA A 309 -22.19 2.03 0.55
N MET A 310 -21.60 0.94 1.03
CA MET A 310 -20.35 0.40 0.50
C MET A 310 -20.60 -0.96 -0.14
N GLN A 311 -19.92 -1.26 -1.23
CA GLN A 311 -19.89 -2.60 -1.83
C GLN A 311 -18.51 -2.85 -2.44
N LEU A 312 -18.24 -4.11 -2.78
CA LEU A 312 -16.99 -4.45 -3.44
C LEU A 312 -16.86 -3.70 -4.77
N LEU A 313 -15.64 -3.26 -5.10
CA LEU A 313 -15.32 -2.64 -6.38
C LEU A 313 -15.02 -3.76 -7.38
N PRO A 314 -15.90 -4.06 -8.34
CA PRO A 314 -15.60 -5.04 -9.38
C PRO A 314 -14.47 -4.52 -10.27
N SER A 315 -13.59 -5.41 -10.72
CA SER A 315 -12.50 -5.01 -11.62
C SER A 315 -13.05 -4.59 -12.99
N PRO A 316 -12.53 -3.52 -13.60
CA PRO A 316 -13.02 -3.08 -14.89
C PRO A 316 -12.53 -4.00 -16.01
N GLY A 317 -13.31 -4.07 -17.09
CA GLY A 317 -12.90 -4.79 -18.28
C GLY A 317 -14.08 -5.27 -19.13
N PRO A 318 -13.77 -5.72 -20.36
CA PRO A 318 -14.78 -6.11 -21.34
C PRO A 318 -15.62 -7.30 -20.88
N GLU A 319 -15.06 -8.23 -20.08
CA GLU A 319 -15.83 -9.36 -19.55
C GLU A 319 -16.87 -8.90 -18.53
N ARG A 320 -16.51 -8.00 -17.60
CA ARG A 320 -17.46 -7.43 -16.64
C ARG A 320 -18.58 -6.69 -17.36
N GLU A 321 -18.23 -5.84 -18.33
CA GLU A 321 -19.22 -5.08 -19.14
C GLU A 321 -20.18 -6.02 -19.87
N ARG A 322 -19.66 -7.07 -20.52
CA ARG A 322 -20.48 -8.08 -21.20
C ARG A 322 -21.45 -8.78 -20.25
N ILE A 323 -20.96 -9.23 -19.10
CA ILE A 323 -21.77 -9.92 -18.09
C ILE A 323 -22.85 -8.97 -17.55
N GLN A 324 -22.48 -7.73 -17.25
CA GLN A 324 -23.41 -6.70 -16.80
C GLN A 324 -24.52 -6.48 -17.83
N ASP A 325 -24.17 -6.29 -19.11
CA ASP A 325 -25.14 -6.03 -20.18
C ASP A 325 -26.12 -7.19 -20.36
N GLN A 326 -25.61 -8.43 -20.39
CA GLN A 326 -26.44 -9.62 -20.55
C GLN A 326 -27.38 -9.83 -19.36
N LEU A 327 -26.87 -9.72 -18.14
CA LEU A 327 -27.69 -9.85 -16.94
C LEU A 327 -28.70 -8.70 -16.83
N THR A 328 -28.34 -7.48 -17.22
CA THR A 328 -29.28 -6.36 -17.23
C THR A 328 -30.42 -6.58 -18.23
N GLU A 329 -30.11 -7.12 -19.42
CA GLU A 329 -31.13 -7.48 -20.42
C GLU A 329 -32.08 -8.57 -19.88
N GLU A 330 -31.55 -9.57 -19.19
CA GLU A 330 -32.34 -10.68 -18.64
C GLU A 330 -33.20 -10.26 -17.44
N LEU A 331 -32.60 -9.52 -16.50
CA LEU A 331 -33.20 -9.19 -15.20
C LEU A 331 -34.04 -7.90 -15.25
N GLY A 332 -33.79 -7.04 -16.23
CA GLY A 332 -34.43 -5.72 -16.35
C GLY A 332 -33.90 -4.67 -15.36
N THR A 333 -32.84 -4.99 -14.61
CA THR A 333 -32.12 -4.10 -13.69
C THR A 333 -30.64 -4.46 -13.68
N THR A 334 -29.78 -3.51 -13.32
CA THR A 334 -28.34 -3.76 -13.21
C THR A 334 -28.08 -4.80 -12.11
N PRO A 335 -27.32 -5.88 -12.37
CA PRO A 335 -27.01 -6.85 -11.34
C PRO A 335 -26.10 -6.24 -10.27
N ASN A 336 -26.27 -6.68 -9.03
CA ASN A 336 -25.37 -6.28 -7.95
C ASN A 336 -23.99 -6.95 -8.07
N VAL A 337 -23.02 -6.48 -7.28
CA VAL A 337 -21.63 -6.95 -7.37
C VAL A 337 -21.47 -8.47 -7.17
N PHE A 338 -22.32 -9.07 -6.34
CA PHE A 338 -22.29 -10.50 -6.07
C PHE A 338 -22.50 -11.37 -7.32
N ALA A 339 -23.15 -10.83 -8.35
CA ALA A 339 -23.42 -11.56 -9.59
C ALA A 339 -22.11 -11.92 -10.29
N TYR A 340 -21.15 -11.00 -10.30
CA TYR A 340 -19.82 -11.23 -10.85
C TYR A 340 -19.07 -12.31 -10.07
N GLN A 341 -19.22 -12.35 -8.74
CA GLN A 341 -18.60 -13.37 -7.89
C GLN A 341 -19.24 -14.75 -8.08
N ALA A 342 -20.56 -14.82 -8.26
CA ALA A 342 -21.24 -16.06 -8.59
C ALA A 342 -20.80 -16.59 -9.96
N TYR A 343 -20.66 -15.71 -10.95
CA TYR A 343 -20.14 -16.05 -12.27
C TYR A 343 -18.70 -16.60 -12.18
N ASP A 344 -17.80 -15.87 -11.52
CA ASP A 344 -16.39 -16.28 -11.38
C ASP A 344 -16.22 -17.56 -10.54
N SER A 345 -17.10 -17.80 -9.56
CA SER A 345 -17.11 -19.04 -8.76
C SER A 345 -17.32 -20.28 -9.63
N VAL A 346 -18.22 -20.21 -10.62
CA VAL A 346 -18.46 -21.31 -11.58
C VAL A 346 -17.23 -21.54 -12.46
N TRP A 347 -16.60 -20.46 -12.94
CA TRP A 347 -15.40 -20.54 -13.77
C TRP A 347 -14.20 -21.14 -13.02
N VAL A 348 -13.96 -20.71 -11.78
CA VAL A 348 -12.89 -21.27 -10.95
C VAL A 348 -13.16 -22.74 -10.64
N LEU A 349 -14.41 -23.11 -10.29
CA LEU A 349 -14.79 -24.52 -10.10
C LEU A 349 -14.54 -25.34 -11.37
N GLY A 350 -14.91 -24.83 -12.54
CA GLY A 350 -14.65 -25.43 -13.84
C GLY A 350 -13.18 -25.65 -14.13
N LYS A 351 -12.35 -24.62 -13.97
CA LYS A 351 -10.91 -24.72 -14.18
C LYS A 351 -10.23 -25.64 -13.16
N ALA A 352 -10.72 -25.68 -11.92
CA ALA A 352 -10.24 -26.62 -10.90
C ALA A 352 -10.58 -28.07 -11.26
N ILE A 353 -11.78 -28.35 -11.76
CA ILE A 353 -12.15 -29.68 -12.29
C ILE A 353 -11.26 -30.08 -13.47
N MET A 354 -10.99 -29.16 -14.41
CA MET A 354 -10.06 -29.40 -15.51
C MET A 354 -8.65 -29.73 -15.02
N LYS A 355 -8.11 -28.94 -14.10
CA LYS A 355 -6.76 -29.12 -13.56
C LYS A 355 -6.64 -30.41 -12.74
N ALA A 356 -7.67 -30.75 -11.97
CA ALA A 356 -7.73 -31.99 -11.19
C ALA A 356 -8.02 -33.24 -12.06
N ASN A 357 -8.56 -33.06 -13.27
CA ASN A 357 -9.17 -34.11 -14.09
C ASN A 357 -10.16 -34.97 -13.29
N SER A 358 -10.96 -34.33 -12.41
CA SER A 358 -11.88 -35.02 -11.51
C SER A 358 -13.01 -34.10 -11.06
N ALA A 359 -14.22 -34.65 -10.94
CA ALA A 359 -15.37 -33.98 -10.33
C ALA A 359 -15.48 -34.24 -8.82
N ASP A 360 -14.57 -35.04 -8.25
CA ASP A 360 -14.53 -35.33 -6.82
C ASP A 360 -13.95 -34.14 -6.06
N SER A 361 -14.70 -33.70 -5.05
CA SER A 361 -14.46 -32.47 -4.30
C SER A 361 -13.10 -32.45 -3.60
N ALA A 362 -12.55 -33.59 -3.17
CA ALA A 362 -11.24 -33.63 -2.53
C ALA A 362 -10.11 -33.29 -3.52
N TYR A 363 -10.19 -33.78 -4.75
CA TYR A 363 -9.21 -33.44 -5.80
C TYR A 363 -9.33 -31.99 -6.24
N ILE A 364 -10.56 -31.47 -6.35
CA ILE A 364 -10.80 -30.07 -6.68
C ILE A 364 -10.17 -29.15 -5.61
N LYS A 365 -10.44 -29.41 -4.33
CA LYS A 365 -9.86 -28.65 -3.21
C LYS A 365 -8.33 -28.61 -3.24
N SER A 366 -7.69 -29.71 -3.66
CA SER A 366 -6.21 -29.80 -3.72
C SER A 366 -5.55 -28.87 -4.74
N VAL A 367 -6.30 -28.39 -5.75
CA VAL A 367 -5.77 -27.49 -6.80
C VAL A 367 -6.42 -26.11 -6.78
N LEU A 368 -7.42 -25.89 -5.92
CA LEU A 368 -8.29 -24.72 -5.96
C LEU A 368 -7.52 -23.42 -5.73
N TYR A 369 -6.63 -23.39 -4.74
CA TYR A 369 -5.78 -22.22 -4.46
C TYR A 369 -4.95 -21.78 -5.67
N ASP A 370 -4.31 -22.73 -6.35
CA ASP A 370 -3.50 -22.42 -7.53
C ASP A 370 -4.36 -21.88 -8.69
N VAL A 371 -5.55 -22.44 -8.88
CA VAL A 371 -6.46 -22.00 -9.94
C VAL A 371 -6.97 -20.60 -9.65
N ALA A 372 -7.41 -20.36 -8.41
CA ALA A 372 -7.91 -19.07 -7.97
C ALA A 372 -6.82 -17.98 -8.03
N ALA A 373 -5.57 -18.31 -7.67
CA ALA A 373 -4.44 -17.38 -7.76
C ALA A 373 -4.05 -17.01 -9.21
N THR A 374 -4.45 -17.80 -10.21
CA THR A 374 -4.09 -17.57 -11.62
C THR A 374 -5.27 -17.16 -12.49
N TYR A 375 -6.49 -17.28 -11.98
CA TYR A 375 -7.70 -16.85 -12.65
C TYR A 375 -7.98 -15.37 -12.34
N SER A 376 -8.16 -14.59 -13.41
CA SER A 376 -8.68 -13.23 -13.35
C SER A 376 -9.97 -13.16 -14.17
N GLY A 377 -11.10 -12.97 -13.48
CA GLY A 377 -12.44 -12.98 -14.06
C GLY A 377 -13.11 -11.61 -14.05
N ALA A 378 -14.44 -11.60 -13.95
CA ALA A 378 -15.27 -10.40 -13.85
C ALA A 378 -14.99 -9.57 -12.59
N THR A 379 -14.53 -10.19 -11.51
CA THR A 379 -14.15 -9.52 -10.27
C THR A 379 -12.66 -9.12 -10.24
N GLY A 380 -11.88 -9.54 -11.24
CA GLY A 380 -10.41 -9.44 -11.25
C GLY A 380 -9.76 -10.63 -10.58
N SER A 381 -8.76 -10.39 -9.72
CA SER A 381 -8.09 -11.46 -8.97
C SER A 381 -9.09 -12.26 -8.14
N THR A 382 -8.95 -13.58 -8.17
CA THR A 382 -9.74 -14.49 -7.31
C THR A 382 -8.86 -15.21 -6.27
N ALA A 383 -7.65 -14.70 -6.02
CA ALA A 383 -6.71 -15.31 -5.07
C ALA A 383 -7.33 -15.45 -3.68
N LEU A 384 -7.19 -16.63 -3.09
CA LEU A 384 -7.78 -16.97 -1.79
C LEU A 384 -6.73 -16.91 -0.67
N ASN A 385 -7.14 -16.49 0.52
CA ASN A 385 -6.33 -16.54 1.74
C ASN A 385 -6.36 -17.95 2.38
N ASP A 386 -5.59 -18.16 3.46
CA ASP A 386 -5.51 -19.46 4.14
C ASP A 386 -6.84 -20.00 4.69
N ALA A 387 -7.86 -19.14 4.86
CA ALA A 387 -9.20 -19.53 5.25
C ALA A 387 -10.07 -20.00 4.08
N GLY A 388 -9.62 -19.79 2.84
CA GLY A 388 -10.39 -20.09 1.62
C GLY A 388 -11.23 -18.91 1.12
N ASP A 389 -11.00 -17.71 1.62
CA ASP A 389 -11.76 -16.50 1.28
C ASP A 389 -11.00 -15.63 0.29
N LEU A 390 -11.70 -14.79 -0.48
CA LEU A 390 -11.06 -13.82 -1.35
C LEU A 390 -10.11 -12.96 -0.52
N ALA A 391 -8.82 -12.99 -0.86
CA ALA A 391 -7.77 -12.53 0.04
C ALA A 391 -7.84 -11.04 0.33
N VAL A 392 -8.14 -10.23 -0.68
CA VAL A 392 -8.27 -8.77 -0.60
C VAL A 392 -9.28 -8.32 -1.65
N ALA A 393 -10.07 -7.30 -1.32
CA ALA A 393 -10.85 -6.59 -2.32
C ALA A 393 -10.90 -5.09 -2.02
N ASN A 394 -10.96 -4.30 -3.09
CA ASN A 394 -11.26 -2.87 -3.00
C ASN A 394 -12.77 -2.67 -2.87
N TYR A 395 -13.18 -1.50 -2.39
CA TYR A 395 -14.59 -1.14 -2.24
C TYR A 395 -14.92 0.11 -3.04
N GLN A 396 -16.17 0.24 -3.44
CA GLN A 396 -16.76 1.48 -3.90
C GLN A 396 -17.81 1.96 -2.89
N VAL A 397 -17.92 3.27 -2.76
CA VAL A 397 -18.92 3.94 -1.94
C VAL A 397 -19.94 4.54 -2.89
N VAL A 398 -21.20 4.19 -2.71
CA VAL A 398 -22.34 4.72 -3.46
C VAL A 398 -23.25 5.52 -2.55
N LYS A 399 -23.96 6.50 -3.09
CA LYS A 399 -24.84 7.39 -2.33
C LYS A 399 -26.15 7.61 -3.09
N VAL A 400 -27.25 7.70 -2.36
CA VAL A 400 -28.52 8.18 -2.90
C VAL A 400 -28.50 9.71 -2.97
N GLU A 401 -28.69 10.25 -4.17
CA GLU A 401 -28.76 11.68 -4.45
C GLU A 401 -29.75 11.94 -5.59
N ASP A 402 -30.65 12.91 -5.40
CA ASP A 402 -31.73 13.25 -6.34
C ASP A 402 -32.61 12.03 -6.74
N GLY A 403 -32.80 11.11 -5.80
CA GLY A 403 -33.61 9.90 -5.98
C GLY A 403 -32.96 8.82 -6.84
N ALA A 404 -31.65 8.90 -7.09
CA ALA A 404 -30.88 7.91 -7.82
C ALA A 404 -29.59 7.54 -7.08
N TRP A 405 -29.01 6.38 -7.41
CA TRP A 405 -27.68 5.99 -6.93
C TRP A 405 -26.59 6.67 -7.75
N ILE A 406 -25.59 7.23 -7.07
CA ILE A 406 -24.37 7.76 -7.66
C ILE A 406 -23.14 7.12 -7.02
N GLN A 407 -22.07 6.93 -7.78
CA GLN A 407 -20.77 6.55 -7.22
C GLN A 407 -20.14 7.77 -6.53
N LYS A 408 -19.88 7.66 -5.22
CA LYS A 408 -19.34 8.74 -4.38
C LYS A 408 -17.83 8.63 -4.21
N ASP A 409 -17.31 7.46 -3.87
CA ASP A 409 -15.90 7.25 -3.56
C ASP A 409 -15.43 5.83 -3.91
N LYS A 410 -14.13 5.58 -3.81
CA LYS A 410 -13.51 4.25 -3.83
C LYS A 410 -12.62 4.09 -2.60
N TYR A 411 -12.35 2.85 -2.22
CA TYR A 411 -11.46 2.49 -1.12
C TYR A 411 -10.48 1.41 -1.58
N SER A 412 -9.19 1.66 -1.34
CA SER A 412 -8.13 0.70 -1.57
C SER A 412 -7.76 -0.02 -0.28
N ALA A 413 -8.06 -1.32 -0.21
CA ALA A 413 -7.70 -2.14 0.94
C ALA A 413 -6.17 -2.31 1.07
N ALA A 414 -5.46 -2.40 -0.06
CA ALA A 414 -4.00 -2.54 -0.07
C ALA A 414 -3.26 -1.33 0.53
N ARG A 415 -3.93 -0.18 0.65
CA ARG A 415 -3.33 1.07 1.14
C ARG A 415 -4.11 1.74 2.26
N ASP A 416 -5.18 1.11 2.72
CA ASP A 416 -6.12 1.70 3.67
C ASP A 416 -6.56 3.12 3.25
N LEU A 417 -6.84 3.32 1.96
CA LEU A 417 -6.97 4.65 1.35
C LEU A 417 -8.35 4.90 0.75
N LEU A 418 -9.04 5.95 1.22
CA LEU A 418 -10.23 6.48 0.55
C LEU A 418 -9.86 7.44 -0.57
N ILE A 419 -10.59 7.31 -1.68
CA ILE A 419 -10.34 8.02 -2.94
C ILE A 419 -11.66 8.65 -3.38
N PRO A 420 -11.73 9.99 -3.54
CA PRO A 420 -12.96 10.66 -3.96
C PRO A 420 -13.34 10.31 -5.41
N SER A 421 -14.64 10.36 -5.75
CA SER A 421 -15.06 10.23 -7.15
C SER A 421 -14.60 11.40 -8.02
N THR A 422 -14.42 12.59 -7.43
CA THR A 422 -13.78 13.71 -8.10
C THR A 422 -12.34 13.34 -8.43
N GLN A 423 -12.05 13.21 -9.71
CA GLN A 423 -10.74 12.83 -10.23
C GLN A 423 -10.38 13.76 -11.40
N PRO A 424 -9.08 13.92 -11.71
CA PRO A 424 -8.65 14.59 -12.93
C PRO A 424 -9.38 14.06 -14.19
N GLU A 425 -9.90 14.98 -15.01
CA GLU A 425 -10.59 14.63 -16.28
C GLU A 425 -9.61 14.20 -17.38
N GLU A 426 -8.34 14.63 -17.29
CA GLU A 426 -7.28 14.34 -18.25
C GLU A 426 -6.03 13.80 -17.54
N ASP A 427 -5.13 13.20 -18.33
CA ASP A 427 -3.83 12.75 -17.84
C ASP A 427 -3.01 13.92 -17.24
N VAL A 428 -2.67 13.82 -15.96
CA VAL A 428 -1.88 14.83 -15.26
C VAL A 428 -0.41 14.69 -15.61
N THR A 429 0.21 15.78 -16.09
CA THR A 429 1.63 15.81 -16.46
C THR A 429 2.44 16.56 -15.42
N ILE A 430 3.42 15.88 -14.82
CA ILE A 430 4.40 16.47 -13.92
C ILE A 430 5.77 16.58 -14.59
N GLY A 431 6.55 17.54 -14.12
CA GLY A 431 7.92 17.77 -14.56
C GLY A 431 8.91 16.99 -13.72
N SER A 432 10.07 16.67 -14.29
CA SER A 432 11.27 16.35 -13.53
C SER A 432 12.46 17.12 -14.05
N ILE A 433 13.36 17.48 -13.15
CA ILE A 433 14.62 18.13 -13.50
C ILE A 433 15.74 17.31 -12.83
N TYR A 434 16.51 16.58 -13.64
CA TYR A 434 17.65 15.78 -13.18
C TYR A 434 18.93 16.19 -13.93
N PRO A 435 20.13 16.01 -13.35
CA PRO A 435 21.39 16.23 -14.04
C PRO A 435 21.71 15.02 -14.93
N LEU A 436 21.16 15.00 -16.14
CA LEU A 436 21.43 13.94 -17.11
C LEU A 436 22.80 14.11 -17.76
N THR A 437 23.31 15.34 -17.75
CA THR A 437 24.69 15.70 -18.07
C THR A 437 25.31 16.57 -16.97
N GLY A 438 26.58 16.94 -17.11
CA GLY A 438 27.35 17.69 -16.11
C GLY A 438 27.90 16.81 -14.99
N ASP A 439 28.32 17.46 -13.90
CA ASP A 439 29.06 16.86 -12.78
C ASP A 439 28.34 15.66 -12.15
N LEU A 440 27.01 15.72 -12.01
CA LEU A 440 26.20 14.64 -11.41
C LEU A 440 25.60 13.66 -12.44
N SER A 441 26.15 13.60 -13.66
CA SER A 441 25.65 12.75 -14.75
C SER A 441 25.73 11.25 -14.48
N ALA A 442 26.58 10.79 -13.54
CA ALA A 442 26.59 9.41 -13.07
C ALA A 442 25.36 9.04 -12.23
N ARG A 443 24.67 10.03 -11.63
CA ARG A 443 23.58 9.83 -10.67
C ARG A 443 22.21 10.20 -11.22
N GLY A 444 22.13 11.26 -12.04
CA GLY A 444 20.87 11.75 -12.60
C GLY A 444 20.06 10.71 -13.38
N PRO A 445 20.66 9.93 -14.29
CA PRO A 445 19.95 8.87 -15.03
C PRO A 445 19.34 7.79 -14.14
N HIS A 446 20.04 7.38 -13.07
CA HIS A 446 19.52 6.39 -12.11
C HIS A 446 18.27 6.93 -11.40
N ARG A 447 18.31 8.20 -10.95
CA ARG A 447 17.17 8.85 -10.27
C ARG A 447 15.98 9.05 -11.21
N LEU A 448 16.21 9.47 -12.45
CA LEU A 448 15.15 9.57 -13.46
C LEU A 448 14.50 8.21 -13.73
N ALA A 449 15.31 7.15 -13.89
CA ALA A 449 14.77 5.80 -14.09
C ALA A 449 13.93 5.34 -12.89
N SER A 450 14.35 5.67 -11.67
CA SER A 450 13.59 5.37 -10.45
C SER A 450 12.25 6.12 -10.39
N SER A 451 12.22 7.42 -10.73
CA SER A 451 10.95 8.17 -10.83
C SER A 451 10.04 7.62 -11.93
N GLN A 452 10.60 7.19 -13.06
CA GLN A 452 9.82 6.56 -14.14
C GLN A 452 9.18 5.24 -13.68
N LEU A 453 9.90 4.42 -12.91
CA LEU A 453 9.36 3.23 -12.29
C LEU A 453 8.23 3.58 -11.31
N GLY A 454 8.42 4.59 -10.45
CA GLY A 454 7.39 5.07 -9.53
C GLY A 454 6.10 5.51 -10.24
N VAL A 455 6.23 6.23 -11.36
CA VAL A 455 5.08 6.63 -12.21
C VAL A 455 4.40 5.39 -12.83
N ALA A 456 5.15 4.41 -13.30
CA ALA A 456 4.60 3.19 -13.89
C ALA A 456 3.83 2.36 -12.85
N ASP A 457 4.39 2.21 -11.65
CA ASP A 457 3.76 1.47 -10.57
C ASP A 457 2.51 2.21 -10.04
N PHE A 458 2.55 3.55 -9.95
CA PHE A 458 1.37 4.37 -9.62
C PHE A 458 0.24 4.24 -10.65
N ASN A 459 0.55 4.29 -11.94
CA ASN A 459 -0.46 4.10 -12.98
C ASN A 459 -1.04 2.67 -12.99
N SER A 460 -0.24 1.66 -12.63
CA SER A 460 -0.73 0.29 -12.44
C SER A 460 -1.70 0.20 -11.26
N PHE A 461 -1.41 0.93 -10.17
CA PHE A 461 -2.32 1.07 -9.04
C PHE A 461 -3.63 1.78 -9.41
N LEU A 462 -3.60 2.87 -10.18
CA LEU A 462 -4.82 3.53 -10.68
C LEU A 462 -5.68 2.58 -11.51
N THR A 463 -5.05 1.77 -12.38
CA THR A 463 -5.75 0.77 -13.19
C THR A 463 -6.46 -0.26 -12.31
N SER A 464 -5.84 -0.70 -11.21
CA SER A 464 -6.45 -1.64 -10.25
C SER A 464 -7.67 -1.09 -9.50
N LEU A 465 -7.89 0.23 -9.59
CA LEU A 465 -9.00 0.95 -8.97
C LEU A 465 -10.01 1.45 -9.99
N ASP A 466 -9.89 1.08 -11.27
CA ASP A 466 -10.73 1.59 -12.35
C ASP A 466 -10.70 3.13 -12.45
N ILE A 467 -9.49 3.69 -12.47
CA ILE A 467 -9.25 5.13 -12.62
C ILE A 467 -8.51 5.36 -13.94
N ASP A 468 -9.10 6.17 -14.81
CA ASP A 468 -8.72 6.29 -16.22
C ASP A 468 -7.53 7.22 -16.49
N TRP A 469 -7.37 8.29 -15.71
CA TRP A 469 -6.29 9.26 -15.90
C TRP A 469 -4.93 8.65 -15.55
N LYS A 470 -3.87 9.14 -16.19
CA LYS A 470 -2.50 8.69 -15.95
C LYS A 470 -1.59 9.83 -15.51
N LEU A 471 -0.71 9.53 -14.57
CA LEU A 471 0.42 10.39 -14.26
C LEU A 471 1.49 10.26 -15.36
N LYS A 472 1.88 11.39 -15.94
CA LYS A 472 2.93 11.47 -16.97
C LYS A 472 4.12 12.25 -16.44
N LEU A 473 5.32 11.85 -16.83
CA LEU A 473 6.56 12.49 -16.45
C LEU A 473 7.27 13.09 -17.66
N VAL A 474 7.51 14.40 -17.64
CA VAL A 474 8.34 15.10 -18.62
C VAL A 474 9.65 15.51 -17.95
N SER A 475 10.78 15.02 -18.46
CA SER A 475 12.10 15.30 -17.88
C SER A 475 12.85 16.39 -18.64
N GLU A 476 13.53 17.25 -17.89
CA GLU A 476 14.51 18.21 -18.38
C GLU A 476 15.89 17.95 -17.75
N ASP A 477 16.95 18.31 -18.47
CA ASP A 477 18.33 18.21 -18.00
C ASP A 477 18.78 19.51 -17.34
N SER A 478 19.23 19.43 -16.09
CA SER A 478 19.81 20.57 -15.37
C SER A 478 21.29 20.82 -15.67
N GLU A 479 21.99 19.86 -16.28
CA GLU A 479 23.45 19.90 -16.47
C GLU A 479 24.25 20.15 -15.17
N THR A 480 23.64 19.91 -14.00
CA THR A 480 24.17 20.33 -12.68
C THR A 480 24.39 21.85 -12.53
N LYS A 481 23.73 22.68 -13.34
CA LYS A 481 23.91 24.15 -13.33
C LYS A 481 22.64 24.86 -12.85
N ALA A 482 22.78 25.71 -11.84
CA ALA A 482 21.67 26.44 -11.23
C ALA A 482 20.87 27.28 -12.25
N THR A 483 21.55 28.00 -13.14
CA THR A 483 20.90 28.80 -14.19
C THR A 483 20.14 27.94 -15.20
N VAL A 484 20.67 26.75 -15.53
CA VAL A 484 19.99 25.84 -16.45
C VAL A 484 18.76 25.26 -15.77
N ALA A 485 18.87 24.82 -14.51
CA ALA A 485 17.72 24.33 -13.75
C ALA A 485 16.59 25.37 -13.67
N PHE A 486 16.94 26.64 -13.46
CA PHE A 486 16.00 27.76 -13.52
C PHE A 486 15.33 27.89 -14.88
N ASP A 487 16.11 27.95 -15.97
CA ASP A 487 15.57 28.01 -17.33
C ASP A 487 14.63 26.82 -17.61
N LYS A 488 14.97 25.62 -17.12
CA LYS A 488 14.14 24.41 -17.25
C LYS A 488 12.84 24.51 -16.47
N ALA A 489 12.85 25.05 -15.25
CA ALA A 489 11.62 25.31 -14.50
C ALA A 489 10.70 26.28 -15.26
N GLN A 490 11.25 27.33 -15.88
CA GLN A 490 10.48 28.26 -16.72
C GLN A 490 9.90 27.59 -17.98
N VAL A 491 10.66 26.69 -18.61
CA VAL A 491 10.21 25.89 -19.75
C VAL A 491 9.04 25.00 -19.36
N LEU A 492 9.12 24.30 -18.22
CA LEU A 492 8.04 23.48 -17.70
C LEU A 492 6.80 24.32 -17.41
N LYS A 493 6.94 25.46 -16.73
CA LYS A 493 5.83 26.40 -16.50
C LYS A 493 5.16 26.86 -17.80
N THR A 494 5.97 27.17 -18.83
CA THR A 494 5.46 27.59 -20.15
C THR A 494 4.66 26.47 -20.85
N ARG A 495 4.95 25.21 -20.53
CA ARG A 495 4.19 24.03 -21.00
C ARG A 495 2.95 23.73 -20.14
N GLY A 496 2.65 24.55 -19.12
CA GLY A 496 1.55 24.31 -18.19
C GLY A 496 1.84 23.24 -17.12
N ILE A 497 3.12 22.93 -16.89
CA ILE A 497 3.53 21.94 -15.88
C ILE A 497 3.93 22.68 -14.60
N ASP A 498 3.10 22.55 -13.57
CA ASP A 498 3.22 23.32 -12.33
C ASP A 498 3.81 22.53 -11.16
N VAL A 499 3.88 21.20 -11.28
CA VAL A 499 4.47 20.30 -10.28
C VAL A 499 5.76 19.70 -10.84
N ILE A 500 6.85 19.79 -10.08
CA ILE A 500 8.17 19.28 -10.45
C ILE A 500 8.68 18.33 -9.37
N ILE A 501 9.10 17.12 -9.75
CA ILE A 501 9.88 16.23 -8.88
C ILE A 501 11.38 16.29 -9.22
N GLY A 502 12.24 16.01 -8.24
CA GLY A 502 13.69 16.02 -8.44
C GLY A 502 14.32 17.38 -8.13
N ILE A 503 15.20 17.89 -8.99
CA ILE A 503 16.18 18.95 -8.65
C ILE A 503 17.04 18.51 -7.46
N PRO A 504 18.01 17.60 -7.69
CA PRO A 504 18.79 17.01 -6.60
C PRO A 504 19.78 17.97 -5.95
N ALA A 505 20.31 18.93 -6.70
CA ALA A 505 21.36 19.82 -6.20
C ALA A 505 20.76 21.00 -5.43
N SER A 506 21.20 21.21 -4.18
CA SER A 506 20.72 22.30 -3.32
C SER A 506 20.82 23.68 -3.97
N GLY A 507 21.92 23.98 -4.66
CA GLY A 507 22.08 25.26 -5.38
C GLY A 507 21.11 25.45 -6.55
N ASN A 508 20.69 24.37 -7.20
CA ASN A 508 19.67 24.44 -8.24
C ASN A 508 18.30 24.74 -7.63
N VAL A 509 17.97 24.14 -6.48
CA VAL A 509 16.71 24.42 -5.77
C VAL A 509 16.68 25.87 -5.28
N LEU A 510 17.77 26.36 -4.66
CA LEU A 510 17.89 27.76 -4.21
C LEU A 510 17.61 28.75 -5.34
N GLN A 511 18.13 28.47 -6.54
CA GLN A 511 17.94 29.32 -7.71
C GLN A 511 16.50 29.31 -8.24
N VAL A 512 15.80 28.17 -8.11
CA VAL A 512 14.43 27.96 -8.63
C VAL A 512 13.37 28.46 -7.64
N LYS A 513 13.62 28.36 -6.34
CA LYS A 513 12.68 28.62 -5.25
C LYS A 513 11.83 29.88 -5.38
N SER A 514 12.46 31.05 -5.57
CA SER A 514 11.72 32.31 -5.63
C SER A 514 10.76 32.37 -6.83
N TYR A 515 11.14 31.72 -7.95
CA TYR A 515 10.29 31.64 -9.13
C TYR A 515 9.11 30.71 -8.90
N THR A 516 9.31 29.56 -8.26
CA THR A 516 8.21 28.62 -7.98
C THR A 516 7.20 29.21 -7.02
N ASP A 517 7.66 29.92 -5.97
CA ASP A 517 6.80 30.66 -5.04
C ASP A 517 5.95 31.72 -5.77
N THR A 518 6.57 32.47 -6.70
CA THR A 518 5.89 33.55 -7.42
C THR A 518 4.89 33.04 -8.48
N ASN A 519 5.12 31.85 -9.03
CA ASN A 519 4.37 31.33 -10.18
C ASN A 519 3.41 30.18 -9.81
N ASN A 520 3.11 30.01 -8.52
CA ASN A 520 2.25 28.96 -7.99
C ASN A 520 2.66 27.56 -8.49
N MET A 521 3.94 27.26 -8.41
CA MET A 521 4.47 25.93 -8.71
C MET A 521 4.74 25.17 -7.42
N LEU A 522 4.94 23.86 -7.52
CA LEU A 522 5.35 22.98 -6.42
C LEU A 522 6.60 22.19 -6.85
N VAL A 523 7.62 22.16 -6.00
CA VAL A 523 8.80 21.32 -6.19
C VAL A 523 8.86 20.32 -5.05
N LEU A 524 8.96 19.02 -5.39
CA LEU A 524 9.29 17.96 -4.45
C LEU A 524 10.69 17.42 -4.78
N SER A 525 11.69 17.87 -4.02
CA SER A 525 13.06 17.40 -4.19
C SER A 525 13.29 16.03 -3.60
N CYS A 526 13.93 15.16 -4.37
CA CYS A 526 14.39 13.85 -3.87
C CYS A 526 15.49 13.98 -2.81
N CYS A 527 16.30 15.04 -2.90
CA CYS A 527 17.68 14.91 -2.43
C CYS A 527 18.49 16.20 -2.26
N SER A 528 17.86 17.38 -2.29
CA SER A 528 18.55 18.60 -1.84
C SER A 528 18.55 18.64 -0.31
N THR A 529 19.71 18.76 0.32
CA THR A 529 19.84 18.57 1.77
C THR A 529 20.31 19.82 2.52
N SER A 530 20.67 20.92 1.81
CA SER A 530 21.16 22.14 2.47
C SER A 530 20.18 22.66 3.53
N PRO A 531 20.63 22.98 4.75
CA PRO A 531 19.77 23.53 5.82
C PRO A 531 19.13 24.87 5.44
N THR A 532 19.72 25.59 4.48
CA THR A 532 19.19 26.88 3.99
C THR A 532 17.87 26.76 3.23
N LEU A 533 17.50 25.55 2.81
CA LEU A 533 16.23 25.24 2.13
C LEU A 533 15.10 24.88 3.08
N ALA A 534 15.37 24.72 4.39
CA ALA A 534 14.36 24.39 5.39
C ALA A 534 13.54 25.65 5.75
N ILE A 535 12.60 26.03 4.89
CA ILE A 535 11.82 27.28 5.01
C ILE A 535 10.32 26.94 5.13
N PRO A 536 9.65 27.32 6.23
CA PRO A 536 8.22 27.03 6.40
C PRO A 536 7.35 27.69 5.32
N ASN A 537 6.33 26.94 4.88
CA ASN A 537 5.26 27.42 3.99
C ASN A 537 5.71 27.92 2.61
N ASP A 538 6.87 27.49 2.11
CA ASP A 538 7.26 27.79 0.73
C ASP A 538 6.72 26.73 -0.26
N SER A 539 7.21 26.75 -1.50
CA SER A 539 6.82 25.80 -2.54
C SER A 539 7.78 24.62 -2.69
N ILE A 540 8.70 24.43 -1.77
CA ILE A 540 9.77 23.44 -1.83
C ILE A 540 9.55 22.41 -0.72
N PHE A 541 9.26 21.19 -1.13
CA PHE A 541 9.18 20.04 -0.25
C PHE A 541 10.34 19.11 -0.56
N ARG A 542 10.77 18.33 0.42
CA ARG A 542 11.98 17.49 0.28
C ARG A 542 11.73 16.11 0.85
N VAL A 543 11.93 15.08 0.03
CA VAL A 543 11.99 13.66 0.44
C VAL A 543 13.38 13.31 0.99
N ALA A 544 14.07 14.31 1.55
CA ALA A 544 15.35 14.15 2.22
C ALA A 544 15.38 15.09 3.44
N PRO A 545 16.01 14.67 4.55
CA PRO A 545 16.18 15.54 5.69
C PRO A 545 17.19 16.64 5.37
N ASP A 546 17.22 17.68 6.19
CA ASP A 546 18.28 18.68 6.13
C ASP A 546 19.57 18.19 6.80
N ASP A 547 20.71 18.67 6.28
CA ASP A 547 22.05 18.26 6.69
C ASP A 547 22.44 18.76 8.09
N ALA A 548 21.66 19.63 8.76
CA ALA A 548 22.02 20.08 10.10
C ALA A 548 22.08 18.90 11.07
N THR A 549 21.31 17.85 10.81
CA THR A 549 21.33 16.62 11.60
C THR A 549 22.59 15.80 11.35
N GLN A 550 22.98 15.62 10.10
CA GLN A 550 24.22 14.94 9.73
C GLN A 550 25.45 15.68 10.27
N ALA A 551 25.47 17.01 10.19
CA ALA A 551 26.55 17.85 10.73
C ALA A 551 26.74 17.64 12.25
N ARG A 552 25.65 17.56 13.01
CA ARG A 552 25.69 17.23 14.45
C ARG A 552 26.24 15.83 14.70
N ALA A 553 25.81 14.86 13.89
CA ALA A 553 26.23 13.47 14.02
C ALA A 553 27.72 13.29 13.70
N LEU A 554 28.22 13.90 12.62
CA LEU A 554 29.64 13.91 12.25
C LEU A 554 30.49 14.51 13.37
N ALA A 555 30.11 15.68 13.88
CA ALA A 555 30.79 16.28 15.02
C ALA A 555 30.82 15.33 16.22
N LYS A 556 29.67 14.75 16.60
CA LYS A 556 29.61 13.81 17.73
C LYS A 556 30.45 12.55 17.53
N LEU A 557 30.49 12.03 16.30
CA LEU A 557 31.31 10.88 15.94
C LEU A 557 32.81 11.19 16.09
N MET A 558 33.24 12.37 15.66
CA MET A 558 34.62 12.81 15.82
C MET A 558 34.98 13.07 17.30
N GLU A 559 34.07 13.67 18.10
CA GLU A 559 34.24 13.84 19.56
C GLU A 559 34.50 12.50 20.25
N THR A 560 33.61 11.53 20.00
CA THR A 560 33.66 10.21 20.64
C THR A 560 34.83 9.36 20.14
N SER A 561 35.34 9.68 18.96
CA SER A 561 36.57 9.12 18.38
C SER A 561 37.86 9.71 18.97
N GLY A 562 37.77 10.72 19.85
CA GLY A 562 38.94 11.36 20.47
C GLY A 562 39.61 12.45 19.62
N ILE A 563 38.95 12.90 18.54
CA ILE A 563 39.47 13.96 17.67
C ILE A 563 39.27 15.32 18.37
N GLU A 564 40.35 16.11 18.43
CA GLU A 564 40.36 17.46 19.02
C GLU A 564 40.55 18.54 17.93
N HIS A 565 41.09 18.19 16.77
CA HIS A 565 41.41 19.11 15.68
C HIS A 565 40.91 18.59 14.32
N LEU A 566 40.23 19.44 13.56
CA LEU A 566 39.57 19.08 12.31
C LEU A 566 40.02 19.95 11.14
N ALA A 567 40.53 19.32 10.07
CA ALA A 567 40.68 19.93 8.76
C ALA A 567 39.52 19.48 7.85
N ILE A 568 38.92 20.41 7.12
CA ILE A 568 37.80 20.11 6.21
C ILE A 568 38.24 20.41 4.77
N ILE A 569 38.02 19.46 3.86
CA ILE A 569 38.11 19.68 2.42
C ILE A 569 36.74 19.42 1.80
N HIS A 570 36.23 20.38 1.02
CA HIS A 570 34.88 20.26 0.49
C HIS A 570 34.72 20.89 -0.89
N ARG A 571 33.77 20.33 -1.66
CA ARG A 571 33.34 20.89 -2.94
C ARG A 571 32.75 22.29 -2.72
N GLY A 572 32.97 23.16 -3.69
CA GLY A 572 32.50 24.54 -3.64
C GLY A 572 31.10 24.71 -4.20
N ASP A 573 30.09 24.22 -3.50
CA ASP A 573 28.66 24.41 -3.82
C ASP A 573 27.79 24.55 -2.57
N ASP A 574 26.51 24.92 -2.73
CA ASP A 574 25.62 25.19 -1.60
C ASP A 574 25.35 23.98 -0.68
N TYR A 575 25.53 22.75 -1.18
CA TYR A 575 25.43 21.55 -0.35
C TYR A 575 26.66 21.45 0.57
N ALA A 576 27.83 21.36 -0.04
CA ALA A 576 29.06 21.08 0.66
C ALA A 576 29.53 22.27 1.51
N ASP A 577 29.30 23.50 1.05
CA ASP A 577 29.58 24.73 1.80
C ASP A 577 28.79 24.73 3.13
N THR A 578 27.48 24.40 3.10
CA THR A 578 26.64 24.45 4.30
C THR A 578 26.86 23.26 5.25
N LEU A 579 27.13 22.06 4.71
CA LEU A 579 27.49 20.91 5.54
C LEU A 579 28.86 21.11 6.23
N ALA A 580 29.84 21.69 5.53
CA ALA A 580 31.15 22.01 6.10
C ALA A 580 31.03 23.03 7.24
N GLU A 581 30.32 24.15 7.01
CA GLU A 581 30.09 25.20 8.00
C GLU A 581 29.40 24.64 9.25
N TYR A 582 28.28 23.94 9.09
CA TYR A 582 27.53 23.40 10.22
C TYR A 582 28.32 22.34 10.98
N THR A 583 29.12 21.52 10.29
CA THR A 583 29.94 20.51 10.96
C THR A 583 31.05 21.17 11.76
N ALA A 584 31.74 22.17 11.19
CA ALA A 584 32.75 22.96 11.90
C ALA A 584 32.17 23.65 13.14
N GLU A 585 31.02 24.31 13.01
CA GLU A 585 30.33 24.96 14.13
C GLU A 585 29.95 23.99 15.25
N ASN A 586 29.47 22.79 14.90
CA ASN A 586 29.15 21.77 15.90
C ASN A 586 30.41 21.17 16.53
N PHE A 587 31.48 20.98 15.75
CA PHE A 587 32.75 20.43 16.23
C PHE A 587 33.46 21.40 17.20
N MET A 588 33.43 22.71 16.92
CA MET A 588 34.01 23.76 17.75
C MET A 588 33.42 23.85 19.17
N LYS A 589 32.35 23.11 19.47
CA LYS A 589 31.81 22.99 20.83
C LYS A 589 32.70 22.17 21.76
N PHE A 590 33.58 21.32 21.22
CA PHE A 590 34.46 20.44 21.99
C PHE A 590 35.89 20.32 21.42
N GLY A 591 36.12 20.70 20.17
CA GLY A 591 37.44 20.74 19.52
C GLY A 591 37.72 22.07 18.82
N ASN A 592 38.69 22.09 17.91
CA ASN A 592 39.01 23.21 17.04
C ASN A 592 38.92 22.77 15.57
N ALA A 593 38.18 23.50 14.74
CA ALA A 593 38.15 23.29 13.29
C ALA A 593 38.94 24.39 12.59
N GLU A 594 39.77 24.01 11.63
CA GLU A 594 40.46 24.95 10.75
C GLU A 594 39.50 25.53 9.70
N GLU A 595 39.92 26.63 9.06
CA GLU A 595 39.16 27.21 7.95
C GLU A 595 39.00 26.16 6.83
N PRO A 596 37.77 25.86 6.38
CA PRO A 596 37.54 24.83 5.36
C PRO A 596 38.25 25.11 4.03
N ILE A 597 38.86 24.07 3.47
CA ILE A 597 39.52 24.12 2.16
C ILE A 597 38.49 23.84 1.08
N ARG A 598 37.98 24.92 0.51
CA ARG A 598 36.99 24.90 -0.57
C ARG A 598 37.65 24.70 -1.94
N TYR A 599 37.25 23.68 -2.71
CA TYR A 599 37.70 23.45 -4.09
C TYR A 599 36.58 23.63 -5.12
N ILE A 600 36.93 23.79 -6.39
CA ILE A 600 35.98 23.73 -7.52
C ILE A 600 36.27 22.45 -8.29
N GLU A 601 35.22 21.75 -8.74
CA GLU A 601 35.37 20.51 -9.49
C GLU A 601 36.24 20.68 -10.74
N THR A 602 37.18 19.76 -10.93
CA THR A 602 38.23 19.81 -11.94
C THR A 602 38.82 18.41 -12.14
N SER A 603 39.67 18.21 -13.13
CA SER A 603 40.38 16.93 -13.29
C SER A 603 41.60 16.77 -12.37
N GLU A 604 42.01 17.83 -11.65
CA GLU A 604 43.27 17.89 -10.90
C GLU A 604 43.12 18.62 -9.55
N TYR A 605 43.39 17.92 -8.45
CA TYR A 605 43.15 18.42 -7.08
C TYR A 605 44.43 18.76 -6.29
N SER A 606 45.59 18.69 -6.94
CA SER A 606 46.92 18.88 -6.32
C SER A 606 47.05 20.16 -5.48
N SER A 607 46.47 21.28 -5.91
CA SER A 607 46.57 22.54 -5.15
C SER A 607 45.82 22.47 -3.81
N SER A 608 44.58 21.97 -3.83
CA SER A 608 43.74 21.85 -2.63
C SER A 608 44.26 20.78 -1.69
N VAL A 609 44.72 19.65 -2.23
CA VAL A 609 45.30 18.55 -1.43
C VAL A 609 46.66 18.93 -0.84
N SER A 610 47.49 19.70 -1.55
CA SER A 610 48.73 20.22 -0.97
C SER A 610 48.46 21.15 0.20
N LEU A 611 47.46 22.03 0.08
CA LEU A 611 47.06 22.91 1.19
C LEU A 611 46.53 22.10 2.37
N LEU A 612 45.73 21.05 2.10
CA LEU A 612 45.25 20.13 3.13
C LEU A 612 46.42 19.45 3.84
N ALA A 613 47.41 18.95 3.10
CA ALA A 613 48.60 18.33 3.67
C ALA A 613 49.41 19.29 4.54
N ASP A 614 49.60 20.54 4.11
CA ASP A 614 50.29 21.56 4.91
C ASP A 614 49.53 21.85 6.21
N THR A 615 48.20 22.05 6.14
CA THR A 615 47.35 22.27 7.33
C THR A 615 47.38 21.08 8.29
N VAL A 616 47.25 19.85 7.77
CA VAL A 616 47.30 18.63 8.61
C VAL A 616 48.69 18.47 9.23
N GLN A 617 49.77 18.74 8.50
CA GLN A 617 51.12 18.69 9.05
C GLN A 617 51.31 19.65 10.23
N GLU A 618 50.84 20.89 10.10
CA GLU A 618 50.90 21.88 11.18
C GLU A 618 50.14 21.42 12.43
N LEU A 619 48.94 20.84 12.25
CA LEU A 619 48.13 20.30 13.33
C LEU A 619 48.79 19.09 14.00
N VAL A 620 49.31 18.14 13.21
CA VAL A 620 49.96 16.93 13.72
C VAL A 620 51.24 17.28 14.49
N ASP A 621 52.05 18.21 13.99
CA ASP A 621 53.26 18.67 14.67
C ASP A 621 52.95 19.32 16.03
N ALA A 622 51.79 19.97 16.16
CA ALA A 622 51.36 20.65 17.37
C ALA A 622 50.62 19.73 18.37
N HIS A 623 49.86 18.75 17.89
CA HIS A 623 48.85 18.05 18.70
C HIS A 623 48.98 16.52 18.69
N GLY A 624 49.67 15.93 17.72
CA GLY A 624 49.74 14.49 17.50
C GLY A 624 48.64 13.98 16.56
N ALA A 625 48.99 12.99 15.74
CA ALA A 625 48.12 12.48 14.67
C ALA A 625 46.83 11.82 15.19
N ASP A 626 46.85 11.22 16.37
CA ASP A 626 45.70 10.56 17.00
C ASP A 626 44.56 11.53 17.37
N LYS A 627 44.82 12.84 17.34
CA LYS A 627 43.87 13.90 17.69
C LYS A 627 43.41 14.73 16.49
N VAL A 628 43.98 14.49 15.31
CA VAL A 628 43.71 15.25 14.09
C VAL A 628 42.90 14.38 13.14
N ALA A 629 41.90 14.95 12.49
CA ALA A 629 41.15 14.27 11.44
C ALA A 629 40.91 15.17 10.23
N VAL A 630 40.63 14.53 9.10
CA VAL A 630 40.14 15.15 7.88
C VAL A 630 38.67 14.82 7.70
N LEU A 631 37.84 15.80 7.37
CA LEU A 631 36.49 15.60 6.84
C LEU A 631 36.46 15.95 5.36
N MET A 632 36.04 14.99 4.53
CA MET A 632 35.88 15.14 3.09
C MET A 632 34.40 15.18 2.72
N ILE A 633 33.98 16.24 2.03
CA ILE A 633 32.60 16.42 1.53
C ILE A 633 32.64 16.62 0.00
N SER A 634 32.27 15.58 -0.73
CA SER A 634 32.48 15.45 -2.18
C SER A 634 31.58 14.35 -2.77
N PHE A 635 31.67 14.11 -4.08
CA PHE A 635 30.94 13.03 -4.76
C PHE A 635 31.91 12.01 -5.37
N ASP A 636 31.83 11.80 -6.68
CA ASP A 636 32.59 10.77 -7.40
C ASP A 636 34.04 11.24 -7.63
N GLU A 637 34.28 12.55 -7.62
CA GLU A 637 35.61 13.15 -7.73
C GLU A 637 36.52 12.85 -6.52
N SER A 638 35.95 12.32 -5.44
CA SER A 638 36.66 11.88 -4.24
C SER A 638 37.81 10.94 -4.57
N VAL A 639 37.66 10.08 -5.59
CA VAL A 639 38.72 9.16 -6.05
C VAL A 639 40.00 9.93 -6.40
N ASN A 640 39.88 11.02 -7.16
CA ASN A 640 41.03 11.82 -7.57
C ASN A 640 41.65 12.59 -6.39
N ILE A 641 40.82 13.01 -5.43
CA ILE A 641 41.27 13.67 -4.20
C ILE A 641 42.10 12.70 -3.37
N VAL A 642 41.60 11.49 -3.10
CA VAL A 642 42.30 10.50 -2.29
C VAL A 642 43.54 9.92 -2.99
N GLN A 643 43.51 9.75 -4.31
CA GLN A 643 44.69 9.39 -5.10
C GLN A 643 45.80 10.43 -4.97
N THR A 644 45.43 11.71 -5.00
CA THR A 644 46.37 12.80 -4.80
C THR A 644 46.86 12.80 -3.34
N ALA A 645 45.97 12.56 -2.38
CA ALA A 645 46.27 12.52 -0.95
C ALA A 645 47.28 11.40 -0.60
N ALA A 646 47.19 10.26 -1.27
CA ALA A 646 48.14 9.14 -1.13
C ALA A 646 49.60 9.51 -1.45
N SER A 647 49.84 10.64 -2.13
CA SER A 647 51.20 11.16 -2.36
C SER A 647 51.79 11.96 -1.18
N TYR A 648 51.01 12.21 -0.14
CA TYR A 648 51.39 12.97 1.05
C TYR A 648 51.31 12.06 2.29
N PRO A 649 52.45 11.52 2.78
CA PRO A 649 52.46 10.57 3.90
C PRO A 649 51.73 11.04 5.16
N ILE A 650 51.74 12.35 5.44
CA ILE A 650 51.06 12.92 6.61
C ILE A 650 49.53 12.75 6.57
N LEU A 651 48.95 12.63 5.37
CA LEU A 651 47.51 12.41 5.20
C LEU A 651 47.11 10.95 5.45
N ASP A 652 48.06 10.03 5.41
CA ASP A 652 47.90 8.61 5.75
C ASP A 652 47.96 8.38 7.27
N ASP A 653 48.58 9.31 8.02
CA ASP A 653 48.77 9.19 9.47
C ASP A 653 47.52 9.62 10.30
N VAL A 654 46.52 10.23 9.66
CA VAL A 654 45.33 10.79 10.33
C VAL A 654 44.05 10.08 9.89
N ARG A 655 43.02 10.11 10.74
CA ARG A 655 41.72 9.52 10.40
C ARG A 655 40.96 10.40 9.41
N TRP A 656 40.23 9.77 8.50
CA TRP A 656 39.34 10.48 7.57
C TRP A 656 37.87 10.15 7.82
N PHE A 657 37.05 11.19 7.72
CA PHE A 657 35.60 11.12 7.78
C PHE A 657 34.98 11.58 6.47
N GLY A 658 33.82 11.01 6.13
CA GLY A 658 33.08 11.32 4.91
C GLY A 658 31.63 11.71 5.14
N ALA A 659 31.07 12.41 4.15
CA ALA A 659 29.64 12.65 4.04
C ALA A 659 28.87 11.43 3.50
N GLU A 660 27.54 11.51 3.49
CA GLU A 660 26.58 10.49 3.07
C GLU A 660 26.69 10.08 1.60
N THR A 661 27.26 10.95 0.78
CA THR A 661 27.53 10.72 -0.64
C THR A 661 28.53 9.60 -0.92
N HIS A 662 29.35 9.23 0.08
CA HIS A 662 30.41 8.23 -0.03
C HIS A 662 29.99 6.82 0.36
N VAL A 663 28.94 6.65 1.16
CA VAL A 663 28.55 5.33 1.66
C VAL A 663 27.97 4.47 0.53
N GLY A 664 28.41 3.22 0.44
CA GLY A 664 27.84 2.22 -0.49
C GLY A 664 28.21 2.41 -1.97
N VAL A 665 29.14 3.30 -2.28
CA VAL A 665 29.64 3.52 -3.65
C VAL A 665 30.82 2.60 -3.97
N SER A 666 30.88 2.07 -5.20
CA SER A 666 31.97 1.19 -5.64
C SER A 666 33.24 1.93 -6.07
N PHE A 667 33.15 3.23 -6.35
CA PHE A 667 34.21 3.95 -7.04
C PHE A 667 35.56 4.00 -6.32
N PHE A 668 35.58 3.82 -4.99
CA PHE A 668 36.84 3.68 -4.27
C PHE A 668 37.44 2.29 -4.49
N ALA A 669 36.65 1.23 -4.33
CA ALA A 669 37.08 -0.16 -4.55
C ALA A 669 37.46 -0.44 -6.02
N ASP A 670 36.92 0.32 -6.97
CA ASP A 670 37.24 0.22 -8.40
C ASP A 670 38.63 0.79 -8.74
N ASP A 671 39.27 1.56 -7.84
CA ASP A 671 40.61 2.12 -8.01
C ASP A 671 41.57 1.69 -6.89
N ALA A 672 42.64 0.96 -7.25
CA ALA A 672 43.53 0.35 -6.27
C ALA A 672 44.25 1.34 -5.34
N ILE A 673 44.57 2.55 -5.80
CA ILE A 673 45.24 3.56 -4.96
C ILE A 673 44.24 4.17 -3.99
N ALA A 674 43.05 4.50 -4.51
CA ALA A 674 41.98 5.03 -3.67
C ALA A 674 41.55 4.02 -2.60
N ASP A 675 41.34 2.77 -2.99
CA ASP A 675 40.98 1.66 -2.09
C ASP A 675 42.03 1.47 -0.99
N GLU A 676 43.32 1.41 -1.34
CA GLU A 676 44.40 1.28 -0.36
C GLU A 676 44.41 2.46 0.62
N PHE A 677 44.23 3.69 0.13
CA PHE A 677 44.21 4.90 0.96
C PHE A 677 43.00 4.96 1.90
N ILE A 678 41.77 4.70 1.43
CA ILE A 678 40.59 4.78 2.30
C ILE A 678 40.61 3.71 3.41
N ASN A 679 41.21 2.55 3.14
CA ASN A 679 41.42 1.51 4.13
C ASN A 679 42.48 1.91 5.17
N SER A 680 43.56 2.58 4.77
CA SER A 680 44.64 2.94 5.69
C SER A 680 44.24 4.03 6.70
N VAL A 681 43.30 4.90 6.33
CA VAL A 681 42.86 6.06 7.14
C VAL A 681 41.61 5.82 7.99
N ASP A 682 41.16 4.57 8.12
CA ASP A 682 39.92 4.21 8.82
C ASP A 682 38.70 5.03 8.33
N PHE A 683 38.53 5.15 7.01
CA PHE A 683 37.53 6.05 6.42
C PHE A 683 36.12 5.75 6.93
N THR A 684 35.54 6.70 7.66
CA THR A 684 34.24 6.55 8.34
C THR A 684 33.23 7.59 7.85
N ALA A 685 32.05 7.17 7.41
CA ALA A 685 31.00 8.06 6.92
C ALA A 685 29.63 7.72 7.54
N LEU A 686 28.67 8.61 7.37
CA LEU A 686 27.30 8.44 7.86
C LEU A 686 26.33 8.30 6.70
N PHE A 687 25.33 7.44 6.81
CA PHE A 687 24.20 7.43 5.89
C PHE A 687 22.90 7.26 6.67
N VAL A 688 21.77 7.58 6.05
CA VAL A 688 20.46 7.25 6.64
C VAL A 688 20.40 5.75 6.92
N SER A 689 20.01 5.35 8.13
CA SER A 689 19.89 3.94 8.48
C SER A 689 18.84 3.27 7.59
N ASP A 690 19.24 2.16 6.96
CA ASP A 690 18.35 1.28 6.19
C ASP A 690 17.79 0.12 7.04
N GLU A 691 18.06 0.09 8.36
CA GLU A 691 17.51 -0.94 9.25
C GLU A 691 15.97 -0.91 9.22
N GLY A 692 15.36 -2.00 8.74
CA GLY A 692 13.91 -2.12 8.55
C GLY A 692 13.40 -1.69 7.17
N ASN A 693 14.28 -1.29 6.25
CA ASN A 693 13.96 -0.83 4.88
C ASN A 693 14.15 -1.93 3.80
N GLU A 694 14.24 -3.18 4.23
CA GLU A 694 14.40 -4.39 3.41
C GLU A 694 13.01 -4.87 2.96
N GLY A 695 12.52 -4.36 1.83
CA GLY A 695 11.23 -4.75 1.28
C GLY A 695 11.26 -4.95 -0.24
N ASP A 696 10.24 -5.62 -0.77
CA ASP A 696 10.09 -5.98 -2.19
C ASP A 696 10.28 -4.78 -3.14
N VAL A 697 9.88 -3.57 -2.71
CA VAL A 697 10.05 -2.33 -3.51
C VAL A 697 11.53 -1.95 -3.66
N THR A 698 12.32 -2.04 -2.59
CA THR A 698 13.76 -1.74 -2.61
C THR A 698 14.51 -2.70 -3.54
N GLU A 699 14.17 -4.00 -3.49
CA GLU A 699 14.74 -5.00 -4.39
C GLU A 699 14.33 -4.74 -5.85
N ARG A 700 13.06 -4.39 -6.10
CA ARG A 700 12.57 -4.05 -7.44
C ARG A 700 13.27 -2.83 -8.03
N ILE A 701 13.45 -1.76 -7.25
CA ILE A 701 14.21 -0.57 -7.67
C ILE A 701 15.65 -0.97 -8.01
N THR A 702 16.29 -1.75 -7.14
CA THR A 702 17.67 -2.20 -7.33
C THR A 702 17.82 -3.00 -8.63
N GLN A 703 16.95 -3.98 -8.84
CA GLN A 703 16.95 -4.80 -10.05
C GLN A 703 16.67 -3.95 -11.30
N HIS A 704 15.70 -3.03 -11.24
CA HIS A 704 15.39 -2.14 -12.36
C HIS A 704 16.59 -1.29 -12.80
N ILE A 705 17.37 -0.77 -11.84
CA ILE A 705 18.57 0.00 -12.14
C ILE A 705 19.69 -0.89 -12.70
N ARG A 706 19.93 -2.06 -12.10
CA ARG A 706 20.92 -3.03 -12.61
C ARG A 706 20.61 -3.49 -14.03
N ASP A 707 19.35 -3.81 -14.33
CA ASP A 707 18.93 -4.25 -15.66
C ASP A 707 19.14 -3.16 -16.72
N LYS A 708 18.95 -1.89 -16.34
CA LYS A 708 19.01 -0.75 -17.26
C LYS A 708 20.43 -0.20 -17.45
N PHE A 709 21.25 -0.20 -16.41
CA PHE A 709 22.55 0.48 -16.41
C PHE A 709 23.74 -0.47 -16.18
N GLY A 710 23.51 -1.72 -15.76
CA GLY A 710 24.59 -2.68 -15.46
C GLY A 710 25.43 -2.30 -14.24
N ALA A 711 24.90 -1.44 -13.37
CA ALA A 711 25.56 -0.92 -12.18
C ALA A 711 24.60 -0.90 -10.98
N ASP A 712 25.16 -0.84 -9.77
CA ASP A 712 24.36 -0.67 -8.57
C ASP A 712 23.70 0.72 -8.50
N PRO A 713 22.57 0.85 -7.77
CA PRO A 713 21.84 2.11 -7.71
C PRO A 713 22.64 3.23 -7.08
N ALA A 714 22.48 4.45 -7.63
CA ALA A 714 23.08 5.64 -7.03
C ALA A 714 22.31 6.02 -5.75
N SER A 715 22.93 6.82 -4.88
CA SER A 715 22.24 7.38 -3.72
C SER A 715 20.97 8.16 -4.12
N TYR A 716 19.96 8.08 -3.25
CA TYR A 716 18.66 8.74 -3.40
C TYR A 716 17.72 8.23 -4.51
N VAL A 717 17.93 7.02 -5.05
CA VAL A 717 16.96 6.41 -5.99
C VAL A 717 15.62 6.08 -5.33
N LYS A 718 15.61 5.70 -4.04
CA LYS A 718 14.37 5.38 -3.30
C LYS A 718 13.48 6.62 -3.17
N GLN A 719 14.09 7.74 -2.78
CA GLN A 719 13.46 9.06 -2.69
C GLN A 719 12.91 9.52 -4.03
N ALA A 720 13.62 9.29 -5.13
CA ALA A 720 13.16 9.65 -6.47
C ALA A 720 11.94 8.81 -6.92
N TYR A 721 11.85 7.55 -6.49
CA TYR A 721 10.69 6.69 -6.69
C TYR A 721 9.50 7.16 -5.84
N ASP A 722 9.72 7.39 -4.54
CA ASP A 722 8.68 7.81 -3.60
C ASP A 722 8.15 9.21 -3.91
N ALA A 723 8.98 10.13 -4.43
CA ALA A 723 8.52 11.45 -4.86
C ALA A 723 7.41 11.37 -5.94
N ALA A 724 7.50 10.40 -6.86
CA ALA A 724 6.45 10.19 -7.86
C ALA A 724 5.14 9.69 -7.20
N TRP A 725 5.25 8.75 -6.27
CA TRP A 725 4.10 8.23 -5.52
C TRP A 725 3.43 9.28 -4.64
N LEU A 726 4.22 10.07 -3.90
CA LEU A 726 3.70 11.12 -3.03
C LEU A 726 2.89 12.15 -3.81
N ILE A 727 3.39 12.59 -4.97
CA ILE A 727 2.64 13.50 -5.84
C ILE A 727 1.40 12.81 -6.44
N GLY A 728 1.54 11.61 -6.98
CA GLY A 728 0.42 10.87 -7.55
C GLY A 728 -0.70 10.62 -6.54
N LEU A 729 -0.35 10.18 -5.33
CA LEU A 729 -1.29 9.99 -4.22
C LEU A 729 -1.92 11.30 -3.77
N SER A 730 -1.15 12.39 -3.68
CA SER A 730 -1.71 13.71 -3.31
C SER A 730 -2.75 14.19 -4.32
N ILE A 731 -2.52 13.97 -5.61
CA ILE A 731 -3.50 14.25 -6.67
C ILE A 731 -4.72 13.33 -6.51
N LEU A 732 -4.48 12.03 -6.31
CA LEU A 732 -5.53 11.01 -6.21
C LEU A 732 -6.50 11.28 -5.04
N VAL A 733 -5.98 11.61 -3.86
CA VAL A 733 -6.79 11.79 -2.64
C VAL A 733 -7.48 13.16 -2.60
N SER A 734 -6.88 14.19 -3.21
CA SER A 734 -7.50 15.51 -3.29
C SER A 734 -8.44 15.66 -4.49
N GLY A 735 -8.31 14.79 -5.50
CA GLY A 735 -8.99 14.93 -6.79
C GLY A 735 -8.50 16.12 -7.61
N SER A 736 -7.36 16.73 -7.25
CA SER A 736 -6.88 17.98 -7.85
C SER A 736 -5.37 17.96 -8.09
N ASP A 737 -4.95 18.54 -9.21
CA ASP A 737 -3.56 18.84 -9.53
C ASP A 737 -3.18 20.32 -9.26
N ASP A 738 -4.07 21.09 -8.63
CA ASP A 738 -3.80 22.46 -8.22
C ASP A 738 -2.73 22.50 -7.11
N THR A 739 -1.68 23.29 -7.33
CA THR A 739 -0.54 23.33 -6.42
C THR A 739 -0.86 23.87 -5.04
N SER A 740 -1.90 24.71 -4.86
CA SER A 740 -2.32 25.17 -3.54
C SER A 740 -2.97 24.05 -2.74
N VAL A 741 -3.77 23.20 -3.39
CA VAL A 741 -4.36 22.00 -2.79
C VAL A 741 -3.28 20.96 -2.48
N LEU A 742 -2.34 20.74 -3.41
CA LEU A 742 -1.25 19.78 -3.22
C LEU A 742 -0.31 20.16 -2.07
N LYS A 743 -0.05 21.45 -1.84
CA LYS A 743 0.77 21.90 -0.69
C LYS A 743 0.18 21.54 0.66
N GLU A 744 -1.15 21.54 0.78
CA GLU A 744 -1.86 21.15 1.99
C GLU A 744 -1.97 19.62 2.10
N THR A 745 -2.18 18.94 0.97
CA THR A 745 -2.43 17.51 0.90
C THR A 745 -1.15 16.67 1.06
N LEU A 746 -0.04 17.14 0.49
CA LEU A 746 1.21 16.39 0.43
C LEU A 746 1.75 15.97 1.82
N PRO A 747 1.81 16.85 2.84
CA PRO A 747 2.22 16.44 4.20
C PRO A 747 1.30 15.36 4.81
N ILE A 748 0.00 15.43 4.54
CA ILE A 748 -0.99 14.47 5.05
C ILE A 748 -0.74 13.10 4.43
N VAL A 749 -0.58 13.04 3.10
CA VAL A 749 -0.23 11.80 2.39
C VAL A 749 1.12 11.26 2.88
N ALA A 750 2.11 12.13 3.03
CA ALA A 750 3.45 11.74 3.44
C ALA A 750 3.52 11.15 4.86
N SER A 751 2.59 11.52 5.75
CA SER A 751 2.48 10.97 7.12
C SER A 751 1.97 9.53 7.19
N THR A 752 1.30 9.05 6.14
CA THR A 752 0.68 7.71 6.09
C THR A 752 1.26 6.84 4.97
N TYR A 753 1.99 7.44 4.03
CA TYR A 753 2.62 6.71 2.94
C TYR A 753 3.78 5.83 3.44
N SER A 754 3.75 4.57 3.03
CA SER A 754 4.85 3.62 3.17
C SER A 754 5.24 3.11 1.78
N GLY A 755 6.50 3.30 1.42
CA GLY A 755 7.00 3.13 0.05
C GLY A 755 8.35 2.43 0.00
N ALA A 756 9.26 2.96 -0.81
CA ALA A 756 10.67 2.54 -0.79
C ALA A 756 11.41 3.06 0.47
N LEU A 757 10.86 4.07 1.12
CA LEU A 757 11.25 4.53 2.45
C LEU A 757 10.26 4.01 3.51
N ILE A 758 10.81 3.71 4.69
CA ILE A 758 10.04 3.28 5.87
C ILE A 758 9.01 4.35 6.28
N SER A 759 9.40 5.62 6.21
CA SER A 759 8.55 6.76 6.49
C SER A 759 8.87 7.89 5.53
N THR A 760 7.84 8.65 5.16
CA THR A 760 7.97 9.91 4.42
C THR A 760 7.46 11.11 5.19
N GLU A 761 7.17 10.97 6.49
CA GLU A 761 6.57 12.03 7.30
C GLU A 761 7.40 13.33 7.20
N MET A 762 6.71 14.45 7.00
CA MET A 762 7.35 15.75 6.77
C MET A 762 7.27 16.64 8.01
N ASN A 763 8.30 17.44 8.25
CA ASN A 763 8.32 18.48 9.27
C ASN A 763 7.57 19.75 8.81
N GLU A 764 7.54 20.78 9.66
CA GLU A 764 6.90 22.07 9.38
C GLU A 764 7.51 22.86 8.20
N ASN A 765 8.71 22.49 7.75
CA ASN A 765 9.38 23.06 6.58
C ASN A 765 9.08 22.29 5.29
N GLY A 766 8.30 21.21 5.34
CA GLY A 766 8.06 20.35 4.19
C GLY A 766 9.21 19.37 3.89
N ASP A 767 10.13 19.19 4.84
CA ASP A 767 11.26 18.27 4.71
C ASP A 767 10.96 16.94 5.39
N LEU A 768 11.48 15.85 4.83
CA LEU A 768 11.44 14.54 5.46
C LEU A 768 11.99 14.62 6.89
N LEU A 769 11.25 14.07 7.84
CA LEU A 769 11.69 13.98 9.21
C LEU A 769 13.02 13.21 9.29
N PRO A 770 14.02 13.73 10.00
CA PRO A 770 15.29 13.06 10.16
C PRO A 770 15.14 11.64 10.73
N LEU A 771 15.82 10.69 10.10
CA LEU A 771 15.95 9.31 10.57
C LEU A 771 17.31 9.11 11.26
N ASP A 772 17.40 8.09 12.12
CA ASP A 772 18.67 7.69 12.74
C ASP A 772 19.72 7.39 11.65
N LEU A 773 20.98 7.77 11.92
CA LEU A 773 22.07 7.70 10.93
C LEU A 773 22.97 6.50 11.23
N ALA A 774 23.12 5.59 10.29
CA ALA A 774 24.08 4.50 10.37
C ALA A 774 25.51 5.01 10.15
N ILE A 775 26.45 4.51 10.95
CA ILE A 775 27.88 4.80 10.90
C ILE A 775 28.55 3.67 10.14
N TRP A 776 29.15 3.99 9.00
CA TRP A 776 29.80 3.04 8.11
C TRP A 776 31.30 3.29 8.09
N GLN A 777 32.08 2.23 8.15
CA GLN A 777 33.54 2.28 8.05
C GLN A 777 34.01 1.35 6.93
N VAL A 778 35.03 1.75 6.20
CA VAL A 778 35.72 0.87 5.25
C VAL A 778 36.67 -0.05 6.02
N ILE A 779 36.46 -1.35 5.92
CA ILE A 779 37.29 -2.39 6.53
C ILE A 779 37.52 -3.48 5.48
N ASP A 780 38.78 -3.82 5.22
CA ASP A 780 39.16 -4.83 4.21
C ASP A 780 38.51 -4.58 2.84
N SER A 781 38.48 -3.31 2.41
CA SER A 781 37.88 -2.82 1.15
C SER A 781 36.35 -2.98 1.06
N GLU A 782 35.67 -3.21 2.18
CA GLU A 782 34.21 -3.31 2.25
C GLU A 782 33.62 -2.29 3.23
N TRP A 783 32.43 -1.77 2.92
CA TRP A 783 31.66 -0.93 3.84
C TRP A 783 31.01 -1.79 4.93
N VAL A 784 31.41 -1.58 6.17
CA VAL A 784 30.90 -2.29 7.35
C VAL A 784 30.27 -1.30 8.32
N GLU A 785 29.01 -1.54 8.66
CA GLU A 785 28.28 -0.75 9.66
C GLU A 785 28.85 -0.98 11.07
N GLN A 786 29.27 0.10 11.74
CA GLN A 786 29.88 0.07 13.07
C GLN A 786 28.92 0.48 14.19
N GLY A 787 27.76 1.04 13.85
CA GLY A 787 26.77 1.49 14.82
C GLY A 787 25.83 2.53 14.24
N THR A 788 25.02 3.14 15.10
CA THR A 788 23.98 4.09 14.73
C THR A 788 24.02 5.32 15.63
N TYR A 789 23.95 6.52 15.04
CA TYR A 789 23.69 7.76 15.76
C TYR A 789 22.18 7.96 15.91
N SER A 790 21.70 7.89 17.15
CA SER A 790 20.28 8.06 17.45
C SER A 790 19.93 9.53 17.64
N LEU A 791 19.00 10.03 16.83
CA LEU A 791 18.56 11.42 16.87
C LEU A 791 17.77 11.75 18.12
N SER A 792 17.01 10.78 18.62
CA SER A 792 16.18 10.94 19.82
C SER A 792 17.00 11.17 21.08
N THR A 793 18.21 10.60 21.15
CA THR A 793 19.08 10.66 22.32
C THR A 793 20.32 11.53 22.11
N GLY A 794 20.70 11.79 20.86
CA GLY A 794 21.97 12.44 20.50
C GLY A 794 23.19 11.58 20.86
N THR A 795 23.04 10.26 20.87
CA THR A 795 24.10 9.31 21.26
C THR A 795 24.42 8.30 20.16
N ILE A 796 25.66 7.79 20.18
CA ILE A 796 26.12 6.72 19.30
C ILE A 796 25.89 5.38 20.00
N ILE A 797 25.26 4.47 19.29
CA ILE A 797 24.97 3.10 19.71
C ILE A 797 25.86 2.18 18.86
N PRO A 798 26.92 1.59 19.43
CA PRO A 798 27.81 0.68 18.69
C PRO A 798 27.10 -0.63 18.30
N LYS A 799 27.52 -1.23 17.19
CA LYS A 799 27.06 -2.55 16.72
C LYS A 799 27.86 -3.71 17.33
#